data_AF-A0A502GS98-F1
#
_entry.id   AF-A0A502GS98-F1
#
_cell.length_a   1.000
_cell.length_b   1.000
_cell.length_c   1.000
_cell.angle_alpha   90.00
_cell.angle_beta   90.00
_cell.angle_gamma   90.00
#
_symmetry.space_group_name_H-M   'P 1'
#
loop_
_entity.id
_entity.type
_entity.pdbx_description
1 polymer ?
#
loop_
_entity_poly.entity_id
_entity_poly.type
_entity_poly.pdbx_seq_one_letter_code
_entity_poly.pdbx_strand_id
1 'polypeptide(L)'
;MAWFRMLLLWGACLGAAGVRAQTPGAPGPRPVPARALRSLSPADTSFAELEFLRAEIGGARVVFLGEPTHGEGNVLAAKARLAAFLQQRLGFTTLAMESGFFELHKAQQSIAAGKSVAKNLASSVFPVWTATREFQAVGPLLGPDGLRLMGFDPQLSGDYSDDLADDLEDFLEPEKGTDAVDYELLGDVVDYMAAHYAVPPAPKPAEFQAVLAQADRLLRKAAGAPAAGRRTEAAFWQQCLRSLGALARDYAAHDPGAKTADTFVAADSNPRDAQMADNLLWYLRQHPAEKVICWGALPHFANHVEVLGSEELRAYQPMGRAIKTALGPNQVYIMGTLAGGGTHGLVGTEGAPVPPPAAGTLEAELLEKDGPLAFVSLKHDAPGLQLTTYAFDYQPLAGPWSEVVDGFLFFRSVEPPHLALPDSAAGALAAATVADTTAAAVAARAAPPGSRNPAAGRGGALVRAAAAAPDVSGVRTVRGQVLDARSRAGVPYASVVVPGQGKGTTANGQGRFSLSLPGPTPLQVSSLGYATAVVQSPRGNEELTVQLTPSAYALDEVRVPTVPPSPLAIMQDVIKNIPANYEQQDYATEVYAHRRISNFDTLRYETETVGRLRVPAGYRHFVGGLIGGGERTNYEIQQRRVLVQQGAPINPVAIYSAVQGDYASAADPVRTSPLFVARSLRRFVFKLDSVRGEGPEAVYLLSFAAKKADRRSTGTNLMGVYQGHLLVRQRDYAVLRYEALWQVDTAVFNGEARKNRGRATLKDRVFTQVFTSDRTTHVVDYAKGPNGRYYARRSVGQSQSTGRVLGKAPFYYQSLSELFFKPLPEAGPLPAPTAKAKGPATPVPEVPYRPEFWNTYARPGGALAAPATRPQP
;
A
#
# COMPACT_ATOMS: atom_id res chain seq x y z
N MET A 1 13.02 18.37 -21.42
CA MET A 1 13.88 18.29 -20.21
C MET A 1 13.09 17.93 -18.96
N ALA A 2 12.22 18.80 -18.42
CA ALA A 2 11.58 18.58 -17.10
C ALA A 2 10.82 17.24 -16.93
N TRP A 3 10.28 16.66 -18.01
CA TRP A 3 9.38 15.50 -17.96
C TRP A 3 10.07 14.13 -18.10
N PHE A 4 11.14 14.03 -18.91
CA PHE A 4 12.06 12.87 -19.06
C PHE A 4 12.51 12.28 -17.71
N ARG A 5 12.52 13.15 -16.71
CA ARG A 5 12.99 12.98 -15.35
C ARG A 5 11.95 12.30 -14.44
N MET A 6 10.66 12.30 -14.80
CA MET A 6 9.60 11.61 -14.04
C MET A 6 9.53 10.11 -14.31
N LEU A 7 9.85 9.66 -15.54
CA LEU A 7 9.88 8.24 -15.89
C LEU A 7 10.93 7.49 -15.06
N LEU A 8 12.11 8.09 -14.96
CA LEU A 8 13.27 7.57 -14.25
C LEU A 8 13.16 7.62 -12.70
N LEU A 9 12.13 8.32 -12.19
CA LEU A 9 11.83 8.51 -10.76
C LEU A 9 10.59 7.74 -10.26
N TRP A 10 9.72 7.35 -11.19
CA TRP A 10 8.41 6.72 -10.97
C TRP A 10 7.35 7.50 -10.14
N GLY A 11 6.19 7.75 -10.78
CA GLY A 11 4.92 7.35 -10.14
C GLY A 11 3.90 8.41 -9.68
N ALA A 12 4.04 9.73 -9.86
CA ALA A 12 2.96 10.68 -9.50
C ALA A 12 2.90 12.04 -10.23
N CYS A 13 1.86 12.21 -11.06
CA CYS A 13 1.05 13.42 -11.36
C CYS A 13 1.64 14.85 -11.51
N LEU A 14 1.33 15.45 -12.68
CA LEU A 14 0.86 16.83 -12.94
C LEU A 14 1.85 18.02 -12.87
N GLY A 15 1.92 18.78 -13.98
CA GLY A 15 2.37 20.19 -13.98
C GLY A 15 2.87 20.68 -15.33
N ALA A 16 2.01 21.27 -16.18
CA ALA A 16 2.45 21.80 -17.48
C ALA A 16 3.32 23.05 -17.32
N ALA A 17 4.51 23.05 -17.93
CA ALA A 17 5.40 24.20 -18.05
C ALA A 17 5.88 24.30 -19.51
N GLY A 18 5.52 25.39 -20.20
CA GLY A 18 5.81 25.56 -21.62
C GLY A 18 7.28 25.85 -21.89
N VAL A 19 7.98 24.94 -22.56
CA VAL A 19 9.33 25.17 -23.08
C VAL A 19 9.24 25.69 -24.51
N ARG A 20 9.93 26.79 -24.78
CA ARG A 20 9.96 27.46 -26.09
C ARG A 20 10.77 26.62 -27.08
N ALA A 21 10.11 26.02 -28.07
CA ALA A 21 10.77 25.25 -29.12
C ALA A 21 11.82 26.10 -29.87
N GLN A 22 12.97 25.50 -30.17
CA GLN A 22 13.92 26.05 -31.13
C GLN A 22 13.55 25.55 -32.52
N THR A 23 13.52 26.45 -33.51
CA THR A 23 13.22 26.12 -34.92
C THR A 23 14.51 26.04 -35.73
N PRO A 24 14.86 24.89 -36.32
CA PRO A 24 15.80 24.80 -37.42
C PRO A 24 15.03 24.89 -38.75
N GLY A 25 15.19 26.00 -39.47
CA GLY A 25 14.70 26.12 -40.85
C GLY A 25 15.69 25.49 -41.83
N ALA A 26 15.39 24.29 -42.31
CA ALA A 26 16.16 23.59 -43.34
C ALA A 26 15.19 22.88 -44.32
N PRO A 27 15.57 22.65 -45.60
CA PRO A 27 14.73 21.89 -46.52
C PRO A 27 14.50 20.46 -46.00
N GLY A 28 13.28 19.95 -46.18
CA GLY A 28 12.85 18.69 -45.58
C GLY A 28 13.70 17.48 -45.99
N PRO A 29 13.88 16.48 -45.10
CA PRO A 29 14.64 15.28 -45.41
C PRO A 29 13.97 14.46 -46.54
N ARG A 30 14.74 13.54 -47.12
CA ARG A 30 14.21 12.50 -48.01
C ARG A 30 13.07 11.76 -47.30
N PRO A 31 11.87 11.63 -47.89
CA PRO A 31 10.74 10.93 -47.27
C PRO A 31 11.12 9.52 -46.84
N VAL A 32 10.72 9.14 -45.62
CA VAL A 32 11.08 7.85 -45.05
C VAL A 32 10.05 6.79 -45.45
N PRO A 33 10.47 5.66 -46.04
CA PRO A 33 9.61 4.51 -46.28
C PRO A 33 8.89 4.06 -45.00
N ALA A 34 7.58 3.85 -45.12
CA ALA A 34 6.74 3.42 -44.01
C ALA A 34 5.72 2.38 -44.50
N ARG A 35 5.57 1.30 -43.74
CA ARG A 35 4.66 0.19 -44.02
C ARG A 35 3.41 0.34 -43.16
N ALA A 36 2.30 0.73 -43.79
CA ALA A 36 1.00 0.82 -43.10
C ALA A 36 0.60 -0.53 -42.47
N LEU A 37 0.01 -0.48 -41.28
CA LEU A 37 -0.54 -1.63 -40.55
C LEU A 37 -2.03 -1.36 -40.26
N ARG A 38 -2.86 -2.42 -40.23
CA ARG A 38 -4.30 -2.28 -39.99
C ARG A 38 -4.60 -2.29 -38.50
N SER A 39 -3.92 -3.16 -37.74
CA SER A 39 -4.16 -3.37 -36.32
C SER A 39 -2.85 -3.68 -35.59
N LEU A 40 -2.81 -3.42 -34.29
CA LEU A 40 -1.90 -4.06 -33.35
C LEU A 40 -2.61 -4.48 -32.04
N SER A 41 -3.94 -4.55 -32.04
CA SER A 41 -4.70 -5.07 -30.90
C SER A 41 -4.43 -6.58 -30.69
N PRO A 42 -4.18 -7.06 -29.46
CA PRO A 42 -4.07 -8.48 -29.13
C PRO A 42 -5.30 -9.32 -29.52
N ALA A 43 -6.46 -8.69 -29.74
CA ALA A 43 -7.66 -9.37 -30.24
C ALA A 43 -7.51 -9.84 -31.71
N ASP A 44 -6.55 -9.30 -32.46
CA ASP A 44 -6.26 -9.72 -33.82
C ASP A 44 -5.19 -10.82 -33.84
N THR A 45 -5.66 -12.07 -33.78
CA THR A 45 -4.85 -13.29 -33.70
C THR A 45 -4.16 -13.67 -35.02
N SER A 46 -4.39 -12.93 -36.11
CA SER A 46 -3.69 -13.16 -37.37
C SER A 46 -2.35 -12.43 -37.39
N PHE A 47 -1.26 -13.18 -37.54
CA PHE A 47 0.09 -12.60 -37.67
C PHE A 47 0.49 -12.25 -39.11
N ALA A 48 -0.41 -12.40 -40.10
CA ALA A 48 -0.09 -12.20 -41.51
C ALA A 48 0.43 -10.78 -41.83
N GLU A 49 -0.08 -9.74 -41.16
CA GLU A 49 0.43 -8.38 -41.35
C GLU A 49 1.80 -8.15 -40.70
N LEU A 50 2.24 -9.03 -39.79
CA LEU A 50 3.48 -8.92 -39.01
C LEU A 50 4.63 -9.81 -39.51
N GLU A 51 4.41 -10.77 -40.41
CA GLU A 51 5.48 -11.70 -40.87
C GLU A 51 6.71 -10.99 -41.47
N PHE A 52 6.59 -9.75 -41.96
CA PHE A 52 7.74 -8.94 -42.39
C PHE A 52 8.77 -8.74 -41.27
N LEU A 53 8.34 -8.72 -40.00
CA LEU A 53 9.22 -8.59 -38.83
C LEU A 53 10.19 -9.77 -38.69
N ARG A 54 9.94 -10.91 -39.38
CA ARG A 54 10.90 -12.02 -39.48
C ARG A 54 12.20 -11.61 -40.17
N ALA A 55 12.12 -10.77 -41.21
CA ALA A 55 13.28 -10.21 -41.89
C ALA A 55 13.86 -9.01 -41.13
N GLU A 56 12.98 -8.15 -40.60
CA GLU A 56 13.37 -6.97 -39.83
C GLU A 56 14.18 -7.31 -38.58
N ILE A 57 13.71 -8.27 -37.77
CA ILE A 57 14.36 -8.67 -36.51
C ILE A 57 15.44 -9.73 -36.78
N GLY A 58 15.22 -10.60 -37.78
CA GLY A 58 16.21 -11.57 -38.24
C GLY A 58 16.76 -12.47 -37.13
N GLY A 59 18.09 -12.50 -37.01
CA GLY A 59 18.83 -13.32 -36.05
C GLY A 59 18.94 -12.75 -34.64
N ALA A 60 18.26 -11.66 -34.30
CA ALA A 60 18.37 -11.04 -32.98
C ALA A 60 17.95 -12.00 -31.85
N ARG A 61 18.78 -12.08 -30.80
CA ARG A 61 18.55 -12.86 -29.59
C ARG A 61 17.80 -12.05 -28.52
N VAL A 62 17.98 -10.73 -28.50
CA VAL A 62 17.26 -9.79 -27.64
C VAL A 62 16.42 -8.86 -28.51
N VAL A 63 15.14 -8.67 -28.16
CA VAL A 63 14.26 -7.67 -28.76
C VAL A 63 13.75 -6.73 -27.66
N PHE A 64 14.17 -5.48 -27.72
CA PHE A 64 13.66 -4.41 -26.86
C PHE A 64 12.37 -3.82 -27.46
N LEU A 65 11.29 -3.82 -26.67
CA LEU A 65 10.00 -3.22 -27.00
C LEU A 65 9.80 -1.96 -26.15
N GLY A 66 10.23 -0.82 -26.66
CA GLY A 66 10.21 0.46 -25.95
C GLY A 66 8.89 1.24 -26.09
N GLU A 67 8.46 1.83 -24.98
CA GLU A 67 7.32 2.77 -24.90
C GLU A 67 7.81 4.21 -24.61
N PRO A 68 7.12 5.28 -25.08
CA PRO A 68 7.62 6.65 -24.99
C PRO A 68 7.47 7.21 -23.57
N THR A 69 6.34 6.87 -22.93
CA THR A 69 6.10 6.94 -21.49
C THR A 69 5.45 5.62 -21.04
N HIS A 70 5.04 5.49 -19.78
CA HIS A 70 4.24 4.36 -19.31
C HIS A 70 2.72 4.62 -19.46
N GLY A 71 2.32 5.42 -20.45
CA GLY A 71 1.05 6.16 -20.45
C GLY A 71 0.12 5.87 -21.63
N GLU A 72 0.49 4.98 -22.54
CA GLU A 72 -0.17 4.77 -23.83
C GLU A 72 -0.75 3.34 -23.92
N GLY A 73 -2.04 3.19 -23.60
CA GLY A 73 -2.72 1.89 -23.53
C GLY A 73 -2.64 1.09 -24.83
N ASN A 74 -2.84 1.77 -25.97
CA ASN A 74 -2.73 1.12 -27.28
C ASN A 74 -1.27 0.74 -27.66
N VAL A 75 -0.25 1.37 -27.05
CA VAL A 75 1.15 0.92 -27.13
C VAL A 75 1.36 -0.34 -26.28
N LEU A 76 0.84 -0.40 -25.06
CA LEU A 76 0.91 -1.60 -24.21
C LEU A 76 0.21 -2.79 -24.90
N ALA A 77 -0.95 -2.56 -25.51
CA ALA A 77 -1.67 -3.55 -26.31
C ALA A 77 -0.82 -4.03 -27.50
N ALA A 78 -0.20 -3.12 -28.25
CA ALA A 78 0.70 -3.46 -29.35
C ALA A 78 1.91 -4.29 -28.89
N LYS A 79 2.54 -3.92 -27.77
CA LYS A 79 3.65 -4.66 -27.17
C LYS A 79 3.25 -6.09 -26.76
N ALA A 80 2.02 -6.29 -26.27
CA ALA A 80 1.49 -7.62 -25.99
C ALA A 80 1.27 -8.47 -27.27
N ARG A 81 0.70 -7.89 -28.35
CA ARG A 81 0.57 -8.61 -29.65
C ARG A 81 1.94 -8.92 -30.26
N LEU A 82 2.91 -8.01 -30.15
CA LEU A 82 4.29 -8.22 -30.57
C LEU A 82 4.97 -9.33 -29.75
N ALA A 83 4.77 -9.38 -28.43
CA ALA A 83 5.30 -10.48 -27.60
C ALA A 83 4.74 -11.85 -28.03
N ALA A 84 3.44 -11.94 -28.32
CA ALA A 84 2.81 -13.15 -28.85
C ALA A 84 3.38 -13.56 -30.22
N PHE A 85 3.59 -12.60 -31.12
CA PHE A 85 4.23 -12.83 -32.41
C PHE A 85 5.68 -13.34 -32.27
N LEU A 86 6.48 -12.69 -31.41
CA LEU A 86 7.87 -13.06 -31.15
C LEU A 86 7.97 -14.49 -30.60
N GLN A 87 7.14 -14.83 -29.63
CA GLN A 87 7.01 -16.19 -29.11
C GLN A 87 6.66 -17.19 -30.22
N GLN A 88 5.48 -17.02 -30.83
CA GLN A 88 4.84 -18.05 -31.66
C GLN A 88 5.41 -18.14 -33.08
N ARG A 89 6.15 -17.12 -33.55
CA ARG A 89 6.63 -17.02 -34.94
C ARG A 89 8.14 -16.87 -35.07
N LEU A 90 8.84 -16.32 -34.06
CA LEU A 90 10.30 -16.12 -34.07
C LEU A 90 11.05 -16.92 -32.97
N GLY A 91 10.35 -17.76 -32.19
CA GLY A 91 10.94 -18.65 -31.20
C GLY A 91 11.55 -17.93 -30.00
N PHE A 92 10.93 -16.82 -29.57
CA PHE A 92 11.29 -16.19 -28.30
C PHE A 92 10.72 -16.99 -27.12
N THR A 93 11.54 -17.20 -26.10
CA THR A 93 11.25 -18.13 -24.99
C THR A 93 11.00 -17.43 -23.66
N THR A 94 11.36 -16.14 -23.57
CA THR A 94 11.47 -15.44 -22.28
C THR A 94 11.04 -13.99 -22.42
N LEU A 95 10.13 -13.56 -21.54
CA LEU A 95 9.78 -12.16 -21.32
C LEU A 95 10.60 -11.61 -20.14
N ALA A 96 11.32 -10.53 -20.40
CA ALA A 96 12.11 -9.80 -19.43
C ALA A 96 11.49 -8.43 -19.18
N MET A 97 11.24 -8.08 -17.93
CA MET A 97 10.58 -6.83 -17.53
C MET A 97 11.57 -5.84 -16.90
N GLU A 98 11.33 -4.56 -17.14
CA GLU A 98 11.77 -3.45 -16.29
C GLU A 98 11.02 -3.52 -14.95
N SER A 99 11.33 -4.54 -14.16
CA SER A 99 10.81 -4.81 -12.81
C SER A 99 11.81 -5.68 -12.05
N GLY A 100 11.63 -5.78 -10.74
CA GLY A 100 12.60 -6.27 -9.78
C GLY A 100 13.16 -7.65 -10.10
N PHE A 101 14.50 -7.70 -10.13
CA PHE A 101 15.28 -8.91 -10.38
C PHE A 101 14.93 -10.05 -9.41
N PHE A 102 14.60 -9.73 -8.16
CA PHE A 102 14.23 -10.73 -7.15
C PHE A 102 12.79 -11.22 -7.32
N GLU A 103 11.83 -10.31 -7.36
CA GLU A 103 10.41 -10.62 -7.35
C GLU A 103 9.98 -11.39 -8.60
N LEU A 104 10.56 -11.08 -9.76
CA LEU A 104 10.30 -11.76 -11.02
C LEU A 104 10.87 -13.20 -11.04
N HIS A 105 11.99 -13.46 -10.34
CA HIS A 105 12.52 -14.82 -10.16
C HIS A 105 11.63 -15.65 -9.24
N LYS A 106 11.18 -15.07 -8.11
CA LYS A 106 10.21 -15.71 -7.19
C LYS A 106 8.86 -15.99 -7.87
N ALA A 107 8.41 -15.06 -8.72
CA ALA A 107 7.25 -15.23 -9.59
C ALA A 107 7.46 -16.38 -10.60
N GLN A 108 8.59 -16.43 -11.30
CA GLN A 108 8.92 -17.50 -12.24
C GLN A 108 8.99 -18.89 -11.58
N GLN A 109 9.63 -19.01 -10.41
CA GLN A 109 9.63 -20.26 -9.63
C GLN A 109 8.20 -20.70 -9.27
N SER A 110 7.37 -19.74 -8.84
CA SER A 110 5.98 -20.00 -8.46
C SER A 110 5.06 -20.34 -9.64
N ILE A 111 5.25 -19.71 -10.81
CA ILE A 111 4.53 -20.05 -12.05
C ILE A 111 4.94 -21.43 -12.57
N ALA A 112 6.24 -21.76 -12.53
CA ALA A 112 6.73 -23.10 -12.87
C ALA A 112 6.18 -24.18 -11.93
N ALA A 113 5.88 -23.84 -10.67
CA ALA A 113 5.18 -24.69 -9.71
C ALA A 113 3.64 -24.68 -9.86
N GLY A 114 3.11 -24.19 -10.99
CA GLY A 114 1.68 -24.23 -11.32
C GLY A 114 0.79 -23.21 -10.59
N LYS A 115 1.36 -22.19 -9.92
CA LYS A 115 0.58 -21.14 -9.25
C LYS A 115 0.11 -20.07 -10.25
N SER A 116 -1.01 -19.41 -9.95
CA SER A 116 -1.66 -18.40 -10.82
C SER A 116 -0.69 -17.34 -11.37
N VAL A 117 -0.58 -17.26 -12.70
CA VAL A 117 0.23 -16.24 -13.40
C VAL A 117 -0.20 -14.83 -13.01
N ALA A 118 -1.50 -14.53 -13.02
CA ALA A 118 -2.01 -13.19 -12.72
C ALA A 118 -1.60 -12.71 -11.31
N LYS A 119 -1.69 -13.58 -10.29
CA LYS A 119 -1.27 -13.23 -8.92
C LYS A 119 0.25 -13.05 -8.81
N ASN A 120 1.03 -13.90 -9.47
CA ASN A 120 2.48 -13.78 -9.49
C ASN A 120 2.94 -12.49 -10.19
N LEU A 121 2.31 -12.09 -11.30
CA LEU A 121 2.55 -10.80 -11.95
C LEU A 121 2.19 -9.63 -11.03
N ALA A 122 1.01 -9.64 -10.40
CA ALA A 122 0.56 -8.55 -9.53
C ALA A 122 1.48 -8.32 -8.31
N SER A 123 2.07 -9.38 -7.76
CA SER A 123 3.03 -9.30 -6.63
C SER A 123 4.49 -9.10 -7.06
N SER A 124 4.79 -8.84 -8.33
CA SER A 124 6.18 -8.73 -8.82
C SER A 124 6.43 -7.69 -9.92
N VAL A 125 5.56 -7.53 -10.92
CA VAL A 125 5.68 -6.53 -11.99
C VAL A 125 5.04 -5.21 -11.55
N PHE A 126 5.75 -4.10 -11.74
CA PHE A 126 5.32 -2.81 -11.19
C PHE A 126 3.88 -2.40 -11.62
N PRO A 127 3.11 -1.71 -10.75
CA PRO A 127 1.70 -1.37 -10.97
C PRO A 127 1.33 -0.62 -12.25
N VAL A 128 2.25 0.11 -12.91
CA VAL A 128 1.91 0.89 -14.12
C VAL A 128 1.52 0.01 -15.30
N TRP A 129 1.98 -1.24 -15.35
CA TRP A 129 1.54 -2.21 -16.35
C TRP A 129 0.47 -3.14 -15.76
N THR A 130 0.67 -3.69 -14.55
CA THR A 130 -0.25 -4.68 -13.97
C THR A 130 -1.63 -4.13 -13.60
N ALA A 131 -1.78 -2.82 -13.41
CA ALA A 131 -3.10 -2.18 -13.26
C ALA A 131 -3.82 -1.89 -14.59
N THR A 132 -3.18 -2.12 -15.74
CA THR A 132 -3.75 -1.86 -17.08
C THR A 132 -4.47 -3.09 -17.62
N ARG A 133 -5.53 -2.87 -18.39
CA ARG A 133 -6.27 -3.94 -19.08
C ARG A 133 -5.45 -4.53 -20.22
N GLU A 134 -4.67 -3.69 -20.88
CA GLU A 134 -3.93 -3.98 -22.09
C GLU A 134 -2.74 -4.91 -21.81
N PHE A 135 -2.08 -4.77 -20.65
CA PHE A 135 -1.04 -5.71 -20.21
C PHE A 135 -1.58 -7.10 -19.85
N GLN A 136 -2.86 -7.26 -19.49
CA GLN A 136 -3.42 -8.58 -19.14
C GLN A 136 -3.34 -9.58 -20.31
N ALA A 137 -3.25 -9.09 -21.55
CA ALA A 137 -3.01 -9.92 -22.74
C ALA A 137 -1.64 -10.63 -22.73
N VAL A 138 -0.71 -10.24 -21.86
CA VAL A 138 0.57 -10.94 -21.62
C VAL A 138 0.36 -12.22 -20.79
N GLY A 139 -0.64 -12.25 -19.90
CA GLY A 139 -0.89 -13.38 -18.99
C GLY A 139 -0.98 -14.75 -19.68
N PRO A 140 -1.80 -14.91 -20.75
CA PRO A 140 -1.90 -16.16 -21.51
C PRO A 140 -0.64 -16.57 -22.29
N LEU A 141 0.37 -15.70 -22.40
CA LEU A 141 1.64 -16.04 -23.06
C LEU A 141 2.62 -16.72 -22.11
N LEU A 142 2.42 -16.59 -20.79
CA LEU A 142 3.29 -17.08 -19.72
C LEU A 142 2.77 -18.41 -19.15
N GLY A 143 3.67 -19.25 -18.65
CA GLY A 143 3.32 -20.51 -17.99
C GLY A 143 4.44 -21.55 -18.08
N PRO A 144 4.23 -22.79 -17.58
CA PRO A 144 5.20 -23.88 -17.71
C PRO A 144 5.63 -24.16 -19.16
N ASP A 145 4.67 -24.14 -20.09
CA ASP A 145 4.87 -24.35 -21.53
C ASP A 145 4.92 -23.03 -22.34
N GLY A 146 4.94 -21.88 -21.65
CA GLY A 146 4.85 -20.55 -22.25
C GLY A 146 6.19 -19.80 -22.27
N LEU A 147 6.11 -18.48 -22.35
CA LEU A 147 7.24 -17.60 -22.06
C LEU A 147 7.64 -17.74 -20.59
N ARG A 148 8.94 -17.89 -20.35
CA ARG A 148 9.59 -17.70 -19.04
C ARG A 148 9.55 -16.22 -18.67
N LEU A 149 9.62 -15.91 -17.38
CA LEU A 149 9.63 -14.56 -16.83
C LEU A 149 10.97 -14.26 -16.15
N MET A 150 11.48 -13.04 -16.30
CA MET A 150 12.61 -12.52 -15.52
C MET A 150 12.54 -11.00 -15.37
N GLY A 151 13.13 -10.46 -14.30
CA GLY A 151 13.25 -9.02 -14.07
C GLY A 151 14.70 -8.59 -14.22
N PHE A 152 14.96 -7.44 -14.83
CA PHE A 152 16.32 -6.88 -14.86
C PHE A 152 16.50 -5.66 -13.96
N ASP A 153 15.43 -5.06 -13.43
CA ASP A 153 15.55 -3.86 -12.60
C ASP A 153 16.23 -4.17 -11.25
N PRO A 154 17.22 -3.36 -10.80
CA PRO A 154 17.67 -3.39 -9.42
C PRO A 154 16.62 -2.87 -8.42
N GLN A 155 15.64 -2.07 -8.84
CA GLN A 155 14.57 -1.58 -7.98
C GLN A 155 13.62 -2.69 -7.52
N LEU A 156 12.96 -2.47 -6.39
CA LEU A 156 12.01 -3.40 -5.78
C LEU A 156 10.59 -2.97 -6.16
N SER A 157 9.85 -3.86 -6.83
CA SER A 157 8.65 -3.56 -7.61
C SER A 157 7.37 -4.23 -7.14
N GLY A 158 7.44 -5.19 -6.20
CA GLY A 158 6.27 -5.96 -5.77
C GLY A 158 6.37 -6.52 -4.34
N ASP A 159 5.25 -7.04 -3.84
CA ASP A 159 5.12 -7.56 -2.46
C ASP A 159 6.19 -8.60 -2.08
N TYR A 160 6.77 -9.32 -3.04
CA TYR A 160 7.82 -10.30 -2.76
C TYR A 160 9.11 -9.68 -2.19
N SER A 161 9.33 -8.36 -2.29
CA SER A 161 10.48 -7.71 -1.63
C SER A 161 10.47 -7.87 -0.11
N ASP A 162 9.28 -7.92 0.51
CA ASP A 162 9.11 -8.14 1.96
C ASP A 162 9.70 -9.47 2.44
N ASP A 163 9.85 -10.43 1.52
CA ASP A 163 10.32 -11.79 1.78
C ASP A 163 11.82 -11.97 1.54
N LEU A 164 12.50 -11.02 0.87
CA LEU A 164 13.83 -11.25 0.26
C LEU A 164 14.87 -11.71 1.29
N ALA A 165 14.93 -11.02 2.44
CA ALA A 165 15.85 -11.39 3.51
C ALA A 165 15.53 -12.75 4.14
N ASP A 166 14.24 -13.09 4.24
CA ASP A 166 13.78 -14.34 4.84
C ASP A 166 14.03 -15.54 3.90
N ASP A 167 13.79 -15.38 2.60
CA ASP A 167 14.12 -16.41 1.59
C ASP A 167 15.65 -16.65 1.47
N LEU A 168 16.47 -15.62 1.67
CA LEU A 168 17.94 -15.74 1.67
C LEU A 168 18.46 -16.43 2.93
N GLU A 169 17.89 -16.11 4.10
CA GLU A 169 18.15 -16.80 5.37
C GLU A 169 17.83 -18.29 5.24
N ASP A 170 16.64 -18.62 4.74
CA ASP A 170 16.18 -19.99 4.53
C ASP A 170 17.04 -20.75 3.47
N PHE A 171 17.54 -20.07 2.43
CA PHE A 171 18.48 -20.68 1.46
C PHE A 171 19.86 -20.97 2.07
N LEU A 172 20.31 -20.13 3.01
CA LEU A 172 21.63 -20.20 3.65
C LEU A 172 21.64 -20.98 4.97
N GLU A 173 20.50 -21.38 5.53
CA GLU A 173 20.37 -22.24 6.73
C GLU A 173 21.39 -23.43 6.75
N PRO A 174 21.62 -24.19 5.66
CA PRO A 174 22.56 -25.31 5.67
C PRO A 174 24.06 -24.91 5.73
N GLU A 175 24.38 -23.63 5.57
CA GLU A 175 25.75 -23.12 5.49
C GLU A 175 26.26 -22.67 6.88
N LYS A 176 27.13 -23.48 7.50
CA LYS A 176 27.82 -23.10 8.75
C LYS A 176 28.40 -21.68 8.66
N GLY A 177 27.89 -20.79 9.51
CA GLY A 177 28.21 -19.36 9.51
C GLY A 177 27.05 -18.44 9.10
N THR A 178 25.89 -19.00 8.73
CA THR A 178 24.66 -18.23 8.45
C THR A 178 24.26 -17.31 9.62
N ASP A 179 24.40 -17.78 10.88
CA ASP A 179 24.14 -17.02 12.12
C ASP A 179 24.96 -15.71 12.27
N ALA A 180 26.00 -15.53 11.44
CA ALA A 180 26.84 -14.33 11.43
C ALA A 180 26.42 -13.31 10.36
N VAL A 181 25.42 -13.61 9.53
CA VAL A 181 24.81 -12.67 8.57
C VAL A 181 23.66 -11.96 9.27
N ASP A 182 23.64 -10.63 9.24
CA ASP A 182 22.57 -9.84 9.85
C ASP A 182 21.35 -9.73 8.90
N TYR A 183 20.52 -10.77 8.87
CA TYR A 183 19.29 -10.82 8.07
C TYR A 183 18.21 -9.84 8.54
N GLU A 184 18.22 -9.43 9.82
CA GLU A 184 17.34 -8.38 10.31
C GLU A 184 17.70 -7.05 9.61
N LEU A 185 18.98 -6.66 9.65
CA LEU A 185 19.52 -5.45 9.02
C LEU A 185 19.45 -5.48 7.49
N LEU A 186 19.70 -6.64 6.85
CA LEU A 186 19.57 -6.79 5.40
C LEU A 186 18.13 -6.49 4.98
N GLY A 187 17.15 -7.09 5.65
CA GLY A 187 15.74 -6.84 5.37
C GLY A 187 15.30 -5.42 5.72
N ASP A 188 15.85 -4.80 6.77
CA ASP A 188 15.54 -3.41 7.12
C ASP A 188 15.93 -2.41 6.02
N VAL A 189 17.10 -2.63 5.41
CA VAL A 189 17.57 -1.80 4.29
C VAL A 189 16.76 -2.10 3.03
N VAL A 190 16.40 -3.35 2.76
CA VAL A 190 15.51 -3.75 1.65
C VAL A 190 14.10 -3.13 1.79
N ASP A 191 13.46 -3.29 2.95
CA ASP A 191 12.16 -2.70 3.28
C ASP A 191 12.16 -1.17 3.07
N TYR A 192 13.22 -0.49 3.53
CA TYR A 192 13.37 0.95 3.36
C TYR A 192 13.58 1.35 1.89
N MET A 193 14.43 0.62 1.14
CA MET A 193 14.67 0.90 -0.28
C MET A 193 13.39 0.74 -1.11
N ALA A 194 12.60 -0.31 -0.88
CA ALA A 194 11.31 -0.53 -1.54
C ALA A 194 10.28 0.55 -1.18
N ALA A 195 10.20 0.94 0.10
CA ALA A 195 9.20 1.90 0.57
C ALA A 195 9.51 3.37 0.23
N HIS A 196 10.77 3.73 -0.02
CA HIS A 196 11.21 5.13 -0.03
C HIS A 196 12.08 5.58 -1.21
N TYR A 197 12.53 4.65 -2.08
CA TYR A 197 13.43 4.93 -3.22
C TYR A 197 14.68 5.72 -2.80
N ALA A 198 15.25 5.32 -1.65
CA ALA A 198 16.39 5.92 -0.96
C ALA A 198 17.03 4.88 -0.02
N VAL A 199 18.22 5.13 0.52
CA VAL A 199 18.80 4.34 1.62
C VAL A 199 18.41 4.90 3.00
N PRO A 200 18.32 4.06 4.04
CA PRO A 200 18.07 4.55 5.39
C PRO A 200 19.27 5.36 5.93
N PRO A 201 19.04 6.34 6.85
CA PRO A 201 20.11 7.16 7.42
C PRO A 201 21.01 6.40 8.42
N ALA A 202 20.52 5.27 8.94
CA ALA A 202 21.26 4.27 9.70
C ALA A 202 20.62 2.90 9.38
N PRO A 203 21.39 1.80 9.20
CA PRO A 203 22.86 1.71 9.27
C PRO A 203 23.57 2.49 8.16
N LYS A 204 24.89 2.71 8.27
CA LYS A 204 25.64 3.35 7.17
C LYS A 204 25.73 2.37 5.98
N PRO A 205 25.87 2.86 4.73
CA PRO A 205 26.03 1.99 3.57
C PRO A 205 27.15 0.96 3.69
N ALA A 206 28.26 1.29 4.38
CA ALA A 206 29.37 0.35 4.61
C ALA A 206 29.00 -0.87 5.46
N GLU A 207 28.07 -0.72 6.41
CA GLU A 207 27.57 -1.82 7.25
C GLU A 207 26.69 -2.76 6.42
N PHE A 208 25.77 -2.22 5.61
CA PHE A 208 24.96 -3.01 4.67
C PHE A 208 25.83 -3.78 3.66
N GLN A 209 26.87 -3.15 3.09
CA GLN A 209 27.81 -3.82 2.19
C GLN A 209 28.63 -4.92 2.90
N ALA A 210 28.89 -4.79 4.21
CA ALA A 210 29.52 -5.85 4.99
C ALA A 210 28.61 -7.08 5.15
N VAL A 211 27.30 -6.88 5.37
CA VAL A 211 26.30 -7.95 5.44
C VAL A 211 26.16 -8.65 4.07
N LEU A 212 26.03 -7.89 2.98
CA LEU A 212 26.03 -8.46 1.62
C LEU A 212 27.30 -9.28 1.35
N ALA A 213 28.47 -8.78 1.80
CA ALA A 213 29.74 -9.50 1.66
C ALA A 213 29.85 -10.73 2.58
N GLN A 214 29.15 -10.79 3.72
CA GLN A 214 29.05 -12.00 4.55
C GLN A 214 28.21 -13.07 3.83
N ALA A 215 27.02 -12.71 3.34
CA ALA A 215 26.15 -13.61 2.61
C ALA A 215 26.81 -14.13 1.31
N ASP A 216 27.47 -13.28 0.52
CA ASP A 216 28.21 -13.71 -0.69
C ASP A 216 29.31 -14.76 -0.40
N ARG A 217 29.96 -14.72 0.76
CA ARG A 217 30.93 -15.78 1.14
C ARG A 217 30.26 -17.13 1.35
N LEU A 218 29.04 -17.17 1.89
CA LEU A 218 28.26 -18.40 2.04
C LEU A 218 27.68 -18.86 0.70
N LEU A 219 27.21 -17.92 -0.13
CA LEU A 219 26.73 -18.22 -1.49
C LEU A 219 27.84 -18.80 -2.38
N ARG A 220 29.08 -18.32 -2.29
CA ARG A 220 30.24 -18.93 -2.97
C ARG A 220 30.48 -20.39 -2.58
N LYS A 221 30.17 -20.75 -1.32
CA LYS A 221 30.24 -22.13 -0.83
C LYS A 221 29.06 -22.96 -1.34
N ALA A 222 27.84 -22.41 -1.33
CA ALA A 222 26.66 -23.05 -1.92
C ALA A 222 26.78 -23.25 -3.45
N ALA A 223 27.46 -22.34 -4.16
CA ALA A 223 27.79 -22.46 -5.58
C ALA A 223 28.77 -23.61 -5.89
N GLY A 224 29.48 -24.13 -4.88
CA GLY A 224 30.29 -25.35 -4.97
C GLY A 224 29.53 -26.65 -4.67
N ALA A 225 28.23 -26.61 -4.34
CA ALA A 225 27.48 -27.78 -3.91
C ALA A 225 27.30 -28.83 -5.02
N PRO A 226 27.22 -30.15 -4.70
CA PRO A 226 27.02 -31.20 -5.71
C PRO A 226 25.70 -31.10 -6.48
N ALA A 227 24.62 -30.62 -5.85
CA ALA A 227 23.31 -30.46 -6.46
C ALA A 227 23.27 -29.27 -7.43
N ALA A 228 22.99 -29.52 -8.71
CA ALA A 228 22.98 -28.50 -9.76
C ALA A 228 22.02 -27.33 -9.44
N GLY A 229 20.80 -27.62 -8.98
CA GLY A 229 19.84 -26.59 -8.59
C GLY A 229 20.34 -25.65 -7.49
N ARG A 230 21.05 -26.16 -6.47
CA ARG A 230 21.64 -25.30 -5.43
C ARG A 230 22.76 -24.41 -5.98
N ARG A 231 23.51 -24.86 -6.98
CA ARG A 231 24.52 -24.02 -7.66
C ARG A 231 23.87 -22.90 -8.47
N THR A 232 22.84 -23.22 -9.26
CA THR A 232 22.09 -22.23 -10.06
C THR A 232 21.43 -21.19 -9.16
N GLU A 233 20.77 -21.61 -8.08
CA GLU A 233 20.11 -20.72 -7.14
C GLU A 233 21.12 -19.85 -6.35
N ALA A 234 22.27 -20.42 -5.96
CA ALA A 234 23.36 -19.63 -5.37
C ALA A 234 23.88 -18.56 -6.34
N ALA A 235 24.07 -18.90 -7.62
CA ALA A 235 24.51 -17.95 -8.64
C ALA A 235 23.49 -16.84 -8.92
N PHE A 236 22.19 -17.13 -8.81
CA PHE A 236 21.12 -16.13 -8.81
C PHE A 236 21.24 -15.20 -7.61
N TRP A 237 21.34 -15.75 -6.40
CA TRP A 237 21.46 -14.95 -5.18
C TRP A 237 22.70 -14.06 -5.19
N GLN A 238 23.84 -14.50 -5.73
CA GLN A 238 25.02 -13.65 -5.88
C GLN A 238 24.77 -12.43 -6.79
N GLN A 239 24.01 -12.60 -7.88
CA GLN A 239 23.59 -11.47 -8.73
C GLN A 239 22.56 -10.59 -8.01
N CYS A 240 21.65 -11.16 -7.24
CA CYS A 240 20.70 -10.41 -6.40
C CYS A 240 21.44 -9.53 -5.37
N LEU A 241 22.43 -10.06 -4.65
CA LEU A 241 23.24 -9.28 -3.69
C LEU A 241 24.07 -8.18 -4.39
N ARG A 242 24.61 -8.45 -5.58
CA ARG A 242 25.25 -7.41 -6.41
C ARG A 242 24.25 -6.29 -6.74
N SER A 243 23.05 -6.66 -7.20
CA SER A 243 21.99 -5.74 -7.62
C SER A 243 21.51 -4.86 -6.47
N LEU A 244 21.21 -5.44 -5.30
CA LEU A 244 20.89 -4.72 -4.07
C LEU A 244 22.04 -3.81 -3.61
N GLY A 245 23.28 -4.32 -3.67
CA GLY A 245 24.46 -3.55 -3.34
C GLY A 245 24.68 -2.35 -4.28
N ALA A 246 24.29 -2.45 -5.55
CA ALA A 246 24.31 -1.36 -6.51
C ALA A 246 23.19 -0.35 -6.25
N LEU A 247 21.95 -0.81 -6.04
CA LEU A 247 20.81 0.04 -5.69
C LEU A 247 21.11 0.90 -4.46
N ALA A 248 21.65 0.30 -3.40
CA ALA A 248 22.01 1.01 -2.18
C ALA A 248 23.13 2.05 -2.39
N ARG A 249 24.05 1.85 -3.35
CA ARG A 249 25.08 2.85 -3.69
C ARG A 249 24.49 3.99 -4.52
N ASP A 250 23.64 3.67 -5.48
CA ASP A 250 22.93 4.65 -6.31
C ASP A 250 22.03 5.55 -5.46
N TYR A 251 21.15 4.96 -4.66
CA TYR A 251 20.29 5.68 -3.72
C TYR A 251 21.05 6.51 -2.67
N ALA A 252 22.28 6.11 -2.30
CA ALA A 252 23.14 6.88 -1.40
C ALA A 252 23.83 8.07 -2.09
N ALA A 253 24.11 7.97 -3.39
CA ALA A 253 24.76 9.02 -4.18
C ALA A 253 23.75 10.03 -4.76
N HIS A 254 22.56 9.56 -5.15
CA HIS A 254 21.63 10.30 -5.99
C HIS A 254 20.25 10.54 -5.36
N ASP A 255 19.93 9.96 -4.18
CA ASP A 255 18.64 9.98 -3.45
C ASP A 255 17.43 10.37 -4.35
N PRO A 256 16.94 9.45 -5.19
CA PRO A 256 15.80 9.70 -6.07
C PRO A 256 14.60 10.23 -5.27
N GLY A 257 14.36 9.68 -4.08
CA GLY A 257 13.34 10.11 -3.12
C GLY A 257 13.50 11.54 -2.55
N ALA A 258 14.54 12.29 -2.93
CA ALA A 258 14.77 13.71 -2.60
C ALA A 258 14.79 14.65 -3.84
N LYS A 259 14.70 14.13 -5.07
CA LYS A 259 14.72 14.90 -6.32
C LYS A 259 13.32 15.30 -6.80
N THR A 260 13.27 16.20 -7.78
CA THR A 260 12.05 16.66 -8.46
C THR A 260 12.24 16.64 -9.97
N ALA A 261 11.16 16.84 -10.73
CA ALA A 261 11.19 17.07 -12.18
C ALA A 261 12.15 18.21 -12.60
N ASP A 262 12.40 19.18 -11.73
CA ASP A 262 13.32 20.30 -12.01
C ASP A 262 14.79 19.98 -11.67
N THR A 263 15.08 19.02 -10.77
CA THR A 263 16.42 18.78 -10.21
C THR A 263 17.07 17.44 -10.58
N PHE A 264 16.31 16.44 -11.01
CA PHE A 264 16.84 15.20 -11.60
C PHE A 264 17.41 15.48 -13.01
N VAL A 265 18.39 14.71 -13.47
CA VAL A 265 18.92 14.74 -14.86
C VAL A 265 19.12 13.32 -15.39
N ALA A 266 19.01 13.11 -16.71
CA ALA A 266 19.15 11.79 -17.35
C ALA A 266 20.33 10.92 -16.83
N ALA A 267 21.50 11.53 -16.62
CA ALA A 267 22.70 10.85 -16.12
C ALA A 267 22.54 10.23 -14.71
N ASP A 268 21.54 10.65 -13.93
CA ASP A 268 21.21 10.06 -12.62
C ASP A 268 20.79 8.59 -12.73
N SER A 269 20.29 8.14 -13.89
CA SER A 269 19.94 6.73 -14.11
C SER A 269 21.08 5.86 -14.60
N ASN A 270 22.24 6.41 -14.94
CA ASN A 270 23.41 5.62 -15.37
C ASN A 270 23.73 4.42 -14.46
N PRO A 271 23.61 4.49 -13.12
CA PRO A 271 23.84 3.32 -12.26
C PRO A 271 22.70 2.28 -12.32
N ARG A 272 21.44 2.71 -12.44
CA ARG A 272 20.28 1.81 -12.64
C ARG A 272 20.41 1.10 -13.98
N ASP A 273 20.61 1.83 -15.08
CA ASP A 273 20.83 1.28 -16.42
C ASP A 273 22.02 0.32 -16.50
N ALA A 274 23.16 0.67 -15.88
CA ALA A 274 24.32 -0.22 -15.83
C ALA A 274 24.03 -1.53 -15.07
N GLN A 275 23.28 -1.48 -13.97
CA GLN A 275 22.89 -2.69 -13.23
C GLN A 275 21.79 -3.48 -13.95
N MET A 276 20.86 -2.83 -14.66
CA MET A 276 19.90 -3.50 -15.54
C MET A 276 20.59 -4.25 -16.67
N ALA A 277 21.62 -3.65 -17.28
CA ALA A 277 22.44 -4.30 -18.28
C ALA A 277 23.20 -5.51 -17.70
N ASP A 278 23.85 -5.39 -16.53
CA ASP A 278 24.55 -6.53 -15.92
C ASP A 278 23.60 -7.66 -15.48
N ASN A 279 22.40 -7.34 -14.98
CA ASN A 279 21.36 -8.30 -14.64
C ASN A 279 20.89 -9.09 -15.88
N LEU A 280 20.59 -8.40 -16.99
CA LEU A 280 20.19 -9.04 -18.24
C LEU A 280 21.35 -9.85 -18.86
N LEU A 281 22.58 -9.33 -18.85
CA LEU A 281 23.75 -10.08 -19.32
C LEU A 281 24.07 -11.29 -18.42
N TRP A 282 23.82 -11.21 -17.11
CA TRP A 282 23.91 -12.36 -16.21
C TRP A 282 22.89 -13.42 -16.62
N TYR A 283 21.64 -13.05 -16.86
CA TYR A 283 20.60 -14.00 -17.30
C TYR A 283 20.98 -14.66 -18.62
N LEU A 284 21.40 -13.87 -19.61
CA LEU A 284 21.81 -14.35 -20.93
C LEU A 284 23.07 -15.25 -20.89
N ARG A 285 23.87 -15.21 -19.81
CA ARG A 285 24.97 -16.16 -19.55
C ARG A 285 24.47 -17.48 -18.94
N GLN A 286 23.47 -17.45 -18.06
CA GLN A 286 22.87 -18.69 -17.51
C GLN A 286 21.96 -19.39 -18.53
N HIS A 287 21.33 -18.63 -19.44
CA HIS A 287 20.33 -19.08 -20.39
C HIS A 287 20.80 -18.95 -21.86
N PRO A 288 21.94 -19.57 -22.27
CA PRO A 288 22.62 -19.28 -23.54
C PRO A 288 21.79 -19.56 -24.80
N ALA A 289 20.86 -20.52 -24.74
CA ALA A 289 19.98 -20.87 -25.85
C ALA A 289 18.68 -20.04 -25.92
N GLU A 290 18.35 -19.26 -24.87
CA GLU A 290 17.10 -18.52 -24.81
C GLU A 290 17.15 -17.22 -25.61
N LYS A 291 16.00 -16.86 -26.18
CA LYS A 291 15.74 -15.60 -26.89
C LYS A 291 14.77 -14.75 -26.07
N VAL A 292 15.15 -13.51 -25.80
CA VAL A 292 14.54 -12.66 -24.76
C VAL A 292 13.84 -11.45 -25.36
N ILE A 293 12.58 -11.26 -24.96
CA ILE A 293 11.76 -10.07 -25.26
C ILE A 293 11.88 -9.14 -24.05
N CYS A 294 12.40 -7.94 -24.20
CA CYS A 294 12.56 -6.97 -23.12
C CYS A 294 11.46 -5.91 -23.19
N TRP A 295 10.73 -5.71 -22.08
CA TRP A 295 9.62 -4.76 -21.94
C TRP A 295 9.97 -3.68 -20.91
N GLY A 296 9.89 -2.42 -21.34
CA GLY A 296 10.23 -1.25 -20.52
C GLY A 296 10.19 0.03 -21.36
N ALA A 297 10.61 1.14 -20.77
CA ALA A 297 10.64 2.46 -21.40
C ALA A 297 11.75 2.57 -22.46
N LEU A 298 11.45 3.25 -23.57
CA LEU A 298 12.39 3.42 -24.68
C LEU A 298 13.70 4.14 -24.29
N PRO A 299 13.73 5.16 -23.40
CA PRO A 299 14.97 5.80 -22.99
C PRO A 299 16.00 4.86 -22.36
N HIS A 300 15.59 3.78 -21.68
CA HIS A 300 16.50 2.74 -21.16
C HIS A 300 17.02 1.82 -22.26
N PHE A 301 16.16 1.50 -23.23
CA PHE A 301 16.46 0.56 -24.32
C PHE A 301 17.24 1.16 -25.49
N ALA A 302 17.43 2.48 -25.49
CA ALA A 302 18.16 3.20 -26.52
C ALA A 302 19.65 2.83 -26.60
N ASN A 303 20.27 3.09 -27.75
CA ASN A 303 21.69 2.84 -28.00
C ASN A 303 22.53 4.13 -27.89
N HIS A 304 22.94 4.76 -28.99
CA HIS A 304 23.80 5.95 -28.95
C HIS A 304 23.03 7.26 -28.76
N VAL A 305 22.48 7.50 -27.58
CA VAL A 305 21.72 8.73 -27.26
C VAL A 305 22.55 10.02 -27.36
N GLU A 306 23.89 9.95 -27.30
CA GLU A 306 24.80 11.09 -27.40
C GLU A 306 24.72 11.83 -28.75
N VAL A 307 24.20 11.18 -29.80
CA VAL A 307 24.05 11.75 -31.15
C VAL A 307 22.91 12.75 -31.25
N LEU A 308 21.96 12.76 -30.30
CA LEU A 308 20.73 13.55 -30.35
C LEU A 308 20.91 15.02 -29.90
N GLY A 309 22.10 15.59 -30.12
CA GLY A 309 22.43 17.01 -29.91
C GLY A 309 22.44 17.54 -28.46
N SER A 310 21.76 16.87 -27.53
CA SER A 310 21.53 17.31 -26.14
C SER A 310 22.72 17.00 -25.21
N GLU A 311 23.14 17.98 -24.43
CA GLU A 311 24.16 17.81 -23.38
C GLU A 311 23.71 16.84 -22.27
N GLU A 312 22.44 16.90 -21.86
CA GLU A 312 21.87 15.97 -20.87
C GLU A 312 21.88 14.51 -21.38
N LEU A 313 21.75 14.30 -22.70
CA LEU A 313 21.84 12.96 -23.30
C LEU A 313 23.28 12.50 -23.57
N ARG A 314 24.23 13.40 -23.82
CA ARG A 314 25.67 13.04 -23.89
C ARG A 314 26.22 12.50 -22.55
N ALA A 315 25.61 12.90 -21.44
CA ALA A 315 25.93 12.41 -20.11
C ALA A 315 25.19 11.10 -19.72
N TYR A 316 24.22 10.65 -20.53
CA TYR A 316 23.37 9.50 -20.24
C TYR A 316 23.86 8.23 -20.96
N GLN A 317 23.79 7.09 -20.28
CA GLN A 317 24.27 5.79 -20.74
C GLN A 317 23.19 4.71 -20.53
N PRO A 318 22.28 4.52 -21.49
CA PRO A 318 21.19 3.56 -21.37
C PRO A 318 21.66 2.11 -21.33
N MET A 319 20.87 1.22 -20.74
CA MET A 319 21.15 -0.22 -20.73
C MET A 319 21.24 -0.81 -22.15
N GLY A 320 20.43 -0.31 -23.10
CA GLY A 320 20.41 -0.79 -24.49
C GLY A 320 21.78 -0.70 -25.18
N ARG A 321 22.52 0.39 -24.94
CA ARG A 321 23.91 0.60 -25.38
C ARG A 321 24.84 -0.51 -24.88
N ALA A 322 24.80 -0.81 -23.59
CA ALA A 322 25.65 -1.85 -22.98
C ALA A 322 25.31 -3.24 -23.53
N ILE A 323 24.03 -3.54 -23.75
CA ILE A 323 23.56 -4.81 -24.33
C ILE A 323 23.97 -4.96 -25.80
N LYS A 324 23.81 -3.92 -26.64
CA LYS A 324 24.31 -3.91 -28.02
C LYS A 324 25.85 -4.04 -28.09
N THR A 325 26.57 -3.40 -27.18
CA THR A 325 28.04 -3.49 -27.10
C THR A 325 28.49 -4.91 -26.72
N ALA A 326 27.81 -5.56 -25.77
CA ALA A 326 28.20 -6.88 -25.26
C ALA A 326 27.81 -8.06 -26.17
N LEU A 327 26.74 -7.92 -26.97
CA LEU A 327 26.22 -8.99 -27.84
C LEU A 327 26.51 -8.77 -29.33
N GLY A 328 26.85 -7.55 -29.72
CA GLY A 328 26.98 -7.12 -31.11
C GLY A 328 25.64 -6.67 -31.73
N PRO A 329 25.67 -5.77 -32.75
CA PRO A 329 24.48 -5.10 -33.27
C PRO A 329 23.45 -6.08 -33.87
N ASN A 330 23.91 -7.16 -34.51
CA ASN A 330 23.02 -8.16 -35.13
C ASN A 330 22.39 -9.15 -34.14
N GLN A 331 22.65 -9.01 -32.84
CA GLN A 331 22.05 -9.84 -31.78
C GLN A 331 20.96 -9.11 -30.99
N VAL A 332 20.75 -7.82 -31.22
CA VAL A 332 19.87 -6.97 -30.42
C VAL A 332 19.07 -6.05 -31.35
N TYR A 333 17.75 -6.13 -31.29
CA TYR A 333 16.85 -5.24 -32.03
C TYR A 333 16.09 -4.33 -31.06
N ILE A 334 16.09 -3.02 -31.32
CA ILE A 334 15.41 -1.99 -30.53
C ILE A 334 14.24 -1.43 -31.34
N MET A 335 13.02 -1.77 -30.92
CA MET A 335 11.79 -1.18 -31.43
C MET A 335 11.37 0.00 -30.55
N GLY A 336 11.40 1.19 -31.13
CA GLY A 336 10.79 2.38 -30.53
C GLY A 336 9.34 2.57 -30.95
N THR A 337 8.66 3.52 -30.29
CA THR A 337 7.27 3.89 -30.61
C THR A 337 7.12 5.40 -30.72
N LEU A 338 6.25 5.85 -31.65
CA LEU A 338 5.98 7.26 -31.95
C LEU A 338 4.46 7.52 -31.94
N ALA A 339 4.04 8.77 -31.67
CA ALA A 339 2.63 9.16 -31.73
C ALA A 339 2.43 10.48 -32.49
N GLY A 340 1.46 10.51 -33.41
CA GLY A 340 1.04 11.72 -34.13
C GLY A 340 0.10 12.63 -33.34
N GLY A 341 -0.39 12.19 -32.17
CA GLY A 341 -1.33 12.94 -31.35
C GLY A 341 -2.05 12.04 -30.33
N GLY A 342 -3.11 12.57 -29.72
CA GLY A 342 -3.92 11.86 -28.72
C GLY A 342 -3.59 12.26 -27.28
N THR A 343 -3.79 11.34 -26.34
CA THR A 343 -3.59 11.56 -24.89
C THR A 343 -2.85 10.38 -24.28
N HIS A 344 -1.90 10.65 -23.39
CA HIS A 344 -1.18 9.64 -22.60
C HIS A 344 -1.28 9.93 -21.09
N GLY A 345 -1.07 8.93 -20.23
CA GLY A 345 -0.97 9.13 -18.78
C GLY A 345 -1.30 7.89 -17.97
N LEU A 346 -0.91 7.88 -16.68
CA LEU A 346 -1.06 6.68 -15.85
C LEU A 346 -2.53 6.41 -15.48
N VAL A 347 -2.86 5.14 -15.17
CA VAL A 347 -4.24 4.68 -14.90
C VAL A 347 -4.93 5.49 -13.80
N GLY A 348 -5.98 6.23 -14.18
CA GLY A 348 -6.75 7.06 -13.26
C GLY A 348 -6.16 8.45 -12.99
N THR A 349 -5.19 8.90 -13.79
CA THR A 349 -4.82 10.33 -13.90
C THR A 349 -5.74 11.06 -14.88
N GLU A 350 -5.58 12.37 -15.03
CA GLU A 350 -6.37 13.13 -16.00
C GLU A 350 -5.90 12.93 -17.45
N GLY A 351 -4.66 12.47 -17.64
CA GLY A 351 -3.96 12.42 -18.92
C GLY A 351 -3.28 13.76 -19.28
N ALA A 352 -2.29 13.69 -20.16
CA ALA A 352 -1.68 14.83 -20.84
C ALA A 352 -1.84 14.65 -22.36
N PRO A 353 -2.12 15.72 -23.13
CA PRO A 353 -2.20 15.63 -24.58
C PRO A 353 -0.80 15.44 -25.18
N VAL A 354 -0.68 14.58 -26.19
CA VAL A 354 0.54 14.49 -27.01
C VAL A 354 0.71 15.82 -27.77
N PRO A 355 1.88 16.49 -27.69
CA PRO A 355 2.17 17.69 -28.46
C PRO A 355 1.99 17.45 -29.97
N PRO A 356 1.31 18.36 -30.70
CA PRO A 356 1.22 18.27 -32.16
C PRO A 356 2.62 18.24 -32.81
N PRO A 357 2.93 17.28 -33.69
CA PRO A 357 4.20 17.22 -34.39
C PRO A 357 4.48 18.49 -35.20
N ALA A 358 5.68 19.06 -35.07
CA ALA A 358 6.10 20.18 -35.90
C ALA A 358 6.38 19.75 -37.34
N ALA A 359 6.17 20.65 -38.31
CA ALA A 359 6.49 20.38 -39.72
C ALA A 359 7.98 20.03 -39.90
N GLY A 360 8.28 19.02 -40.72
CA GLY A 360 9.64 18.49 -40.90
C GLY A 360 10.08 17.44 -39.86
N THR A 361 9.19 17.02 -38.96
CA THR A 361 9.40 15.88 -38.05
C THR A 361 8.92 14.57 -38.69
N LEU A 362 9.44 13.44 -38.22
CA LEU A 362 9.05 12.13 -38.74
C LEU A 362 7.55 11.85 -38.49
N GLU A 363 7.03 12.23 -37.34
CA GLU A 363 5.62 12.08 -37.00
C GLU A 363 4.72 12.96 -37.86
N ALA A 364 5.16 14.15 -38.27
CA ALA A 364 4.44 14.96 -39.25
C ALA A 364 4.40 14.28 -40.64
N GLU A 365 5.53 13.73 -41.11
CA GLU A 365 5.55 12.97 -42.38
C GLU A 365 4.68 11.70 -42.33
N LEU A 366 4.59 11.04 -41.17
CA LEU A 366 3.77 9.85 -40.97
C LEU A 366 2.28 10.18 -40.81
N LEU A 367 1.92 11.37 -40.33
CA LEU A 367 0.53 11.87 -40.30
C LEU A 367 -0.06 12.12 -41.70
N GLU A 368 0.77 12.32 -42.73
CA GLU A 368 0.35 12.45 -44.13
C GLU A 368 0.00 11.10 -44.78
N LYS A 369 0.43 9.96 -44.20
CA LYS A 369 0.25 8.63 -44.79
C LYS A 369 -1.04 7.96 -44.29
N ASP A 370 -1.77 7.29 -45.17
CA ASP A 370 -3.05 6.65 -44.82
C ASP A 370 -2.91 5.54 -43.76
N GLY A 371 -3.93 5.45 -42.89
CA GLY A 371 -4.08 4.40 -41.88
C GLY A 371 -3.88 4.86 -40.42
N PRO A 372 -4.16 3.97 -39.44
CA PRO A 372 -4.03 4.27 -38.01
C PRO A 372 -2.62 4.01 -37.47
N LEU A 373 -1.84 3.17 -38.14
CA LEU A 373 -0.57 2.62 -37.70
C LEU A 373 0.41 2.51 -38.88
N ALA A 374 1.69 2.76 -38.63
CA ALA A 374 2.75 2.51 -39.62
C ALA A 374 4.03 2.00 -38.93
N PHE A 375 4.78 1.14 -39.62
CA PHE A 375 6.13 0.73 -39.22
C PHE A 375 7.19 1.36 -40.11
N VAL A 376 8.35 1.73 -39.54
CA VAL A 376 9.49 2.34 -40.22
C VAL A 376 10.78 1.63 -39.81
N SER A 377 11.56 1.09 -40.76
CA SER A 377 12.89 0.53 -40.47
C SER A 377 13.95 1.63 -40.61
N LEU A 378 14.54 2.07 -39.49
CA LEU A 378 15.63 3.05 -39.56
C LEU A 378 16.93 2.38 -40.03
N LYS A 379 17.18 1.15 -39.57
CA LYS A 379 18.40 0.39 -39.92
C LYS A 379 18.49 -0.01 -41.40
N HIS A 380 17.37 -0.06 -42.12
CA HIS A 380 17.33 -0.36 -43.55
C HIS A 380 17.07 0.88 -44.41
N ASP A 381 16.05 1.68 -44.07
CA ASP A 381 15.57 2.73 -44.97
C ASP A 381 16.09 4.14 -44.65
N ALA A 382 16.62 4.36 -43.43
CA ALA A 382 17.10 5.67 -42.95
C ALA A 382 18.47 5.66 -42.22
N PRO A 383 19.47 4.83 -42.58
CA PRO A 383 20.75 4.78 -41.86
C PRO A 383 21.53 6.11 -41.97
N GLY A 384 21.85 6.72 -40.83
CA GLY A 384 22.55 8.00 -40.71
C GLY A 384 21.70 9.24 -41.07
N LEU A 385 20.44 9.06 -41.46
CA LEU A 385 19.55 10.15 -41.83
C LEU A 385 19.22 11.02 -40.61
N GLN A 386 19.43 12.33 -40.75
CA GLN A 386 19.08 13.30 -39.71
C GLN A 386 17.55 13.46 -39.65
N LEU A 387 16.96 13.00 -38.54
CA LEU A 387 15.52 13.04 -38.30
C LEU A 387 15.23 13.77 -37.00
N THR A 388 14.12 14.51 -36.94
CA THR A 388 13.58 15.02 -35.67
C THR A 388 12.38 14.18 -35.29
N THR A 389 12.39 13.59 -34.09
CA THR A 389 11.28 12.78 -33.56
C THR A 389 10.98 13.14 -32.11
N TYR A 390 9.83 12.69 -31.63
CA TYR A 390 9.27 12.90 -30.29
C TYR A 390 9.36 11.61 -29.44
N ALA A 391 10.17 10.64 -29.85
CA ALA A 391 10.22 9.28 -29.28
C ALA A 391 10.57 9.18 -27.79
N PHE A 392 11.25 10.19 -27.23
CA PHE A 392 11.53 10.27 -25.79
C PHE A 392 10.60 11.31 -25.15
N ASP A 393 9.63 10.87 -24.35
CA ASP A 393 8.82 11.76 -23.48
C ASP A 393 8.18 12.95 -24.25
N TYR A 394 7.82 12.71 -25.51
CA TYR A 394 7.29 13.70 -26.44
C TYR A 394 8.09 15.01 -26.53
N GLN A 395 9.41 14.93 -26.35
CA GLN A 395 10.34 16.04 -26.57
C GLN A 395 10.93 15.95 -27.98
N PRO A 396 10.89 17.02 -28.81
CA PRO A 396 11.52 17.01 -30.13
C PRO A 396 13.04 16.92 -30.01
N LEU A 397 13.61 15.85 -30.55
CA LEU A 397 15.05 15.56 -30.54
C LEU A 397 15.53 15.21 -31.95
N ALA A 398 16.56 15.92 -32.41
CA ALA A 398 17.14 15.80 -33.75
C ALA A 398 18.46 15.02 -33.74
N GLY A 399 18.64 14.09 -34.68
CA GLY A 399 19.88 13.36 -34.90
C GLY A 399 19.73 12.13 -35.80
N PRO A 400 20.80 11.33 -35.98
CA PRO A 400 20.76 10.05 -36.70
C PRO A 400 20.07 8.97 -35.86
N TRP A 401 18.73 8.98 -35.84
CA TRP A 401 17.94 8.09 -34.99
C TRP A 401 18.18 6.58 -35.23
N SER A 402 18.70 6.19 -36.40
CA SER A 402 19.15 4.82 -36.71
C SER A 402 20.28 4.30 -35.81
N GLU A 403 21.03 5.20 -35.16
CA GLU A 403 22.09 4.84 -34.19
C GLU A 403 21.53 4.66 -32.78
N VAL A 404 20.28 5.10 -32.54
CA VAL A 404 19.58 5.08 -31.25
C VAL A 404 18.60 3.91 -31.17
N VAL A 405 17.83 3.65 -32.23
CA VAL A 405 16.85 2.56 -32.36
C VAL A 405 16.92 1.95 -33.76
N ASP A 406 16.52 0.68 -33.93
CA ASP A 406 16.57 0.00 -35.23
C ASP A 406 15.33 0.28 -36.10
N GLY A 407 14.16 0.46 -35.47
CA GLY A 407 12.94 0.82 -36.16
C GLY A 407 11.87 1.39 -35.22
N PHE A 408 10.91 2.10 -35.82
CA PHE A 408 9.81 2.75 -35.13
C PHE A 408 8.46 2.15 -35.51
N LEU A 409 7.58 2.02 -34.51
CA LEU A 409 6.16 1.81 -34.69
C LEU A 409 5.41 3.12 -34.37
N PHE A 410 4.77 3.70 -35.39
CA PHE A 410 4.02 4.94 -35.28
C PHE A 410 2.52 4.68 -35.13
N PHE A 411 1.91 5.42 -34.20
CA PHE A 411 0.47 5.49 -33.95
C PHE A 411 -0.05 6.86 -34.40
N ARG A 412 -1.07 6.90 -35.26
CA ARG A 412 -1.73 8.16 -35.66
C ARG A 412 -2.34 8.89 -34.46
N SER A 413 -2.78 8.14 -33.43
CA SER A 413 -3.16 8.65 -32.11
C SER A 413 -2.88 7.61 -31.02
N VAL A 414 -2.49 8.07 -29.83
CA VAL A 414 -2.46 7.24 -28.60
C VAL A 414 -3.59 7.59 -27.64
N GLU A 415 -3.91 6.65 -26.75
CA GLU A 415 -4.93 6.80 -25.71
C GLU A 415 -4.41 6.25 -24.36
N PRO A 416 -4.89 6.75 -23.20
CA PRO A 416 -4.42 6.26 -21.90
C PRO A 416 -4.88 4.82 -21.61
N PRO A 417 -4.08 4.01 -20.89
CA PRO A 417 -4.45 2.65 -20.51
C PRO A 417 -5.71 2.58 -19.66
N HIS A 418 -6.56 1.61 -19.97
CA HIS A 418 -7.77 1.32 -19.21
C HIS A 418 -7.44 0.56 -17.93
N LEU A 419 -8.18 0.83 -16.86
CA LEU A 419 -8.08 0.04 -15.63
C LEU A 419 -8.46 -1.44 -15.91
N ALA A 420 -7.63 -2.36 -15.43
CA ALA A 420 -7.96 -3.78 -15.34
C ALA A 420 -9.13 -3.98 -14.37
N LEU A 421 -10.17 -4.68 -14.82
CA LEU A 421 -11.28 -5.08 -13.96
C LEU A 421 -10.95 -6.45 -13.34
N PRO A 422 -11.33 -6.73 -12.08
CA PRO A 422 -11.20 -8.07 -11.51
C PRO A 422 -12.08 -9.08 -12.29
N ASP A 423 -11.64 -10.33 -12.37
CA ASP A 423 -12.20 -11.37 -13.27
C ASP A 423 -13.73 -11.54 -13.16
N SER A 424 -14.30 -11.34 -11.96
CA SER A 424 -15.74 -11.41 -11.71
C SER A 424 -16.58 -10.39 -12.49
N ALA A 425 -15.99 -9.30 -12.99
CA ALA A 425 -16.70 -8.27 -13.75
C ALA A 425 -16.83 -8.61 -15.25
N ALA A 426 -15.96 -9.44 -15.81
CA ALA A 426 -15.93 -9.74 -17.25
C ALA A 426 -17.22 -10.43 -17.73
N GLY A 427 -17.75 -11.36 -16.94
CA GLY A 427 -19.01 -12.07 -17.25
C GLY A 427 -20.25 -11.19 -17.17
N ALA A 428 -20.24 -10.11 -16.38
CA ALA A 428 -21.41 -9.23 -16.19
C ALA A 428 -21.65 -8.31 -17.40
N LEU A 429 -20.59 -7.85 -18.07
CA LEU A 429 -20.68 -6.95 -19.23
C LEU A 429 -21.36 -7.59 -20.44
N ALA A 430 -21.26 -8.92 -20.61
CA ALA A 430 -21.93 -9.65 -21.67
C ALA A 430 -23.47 -9.71 -21.52
N ALA A 431 -24.00 -9.49 -20.31
CA ALA A 431 -25.44 -9.52 -20.03
C ALA A 431 -26.13 -8.14 -20.14
N ALA A 432 -25.36 -7.05 -20.21
CA ALA A 432 -25.90 -5.68 -20.12
C ALA A 432 -26.39 -5.11 -21.46
N THR A 433 -26.12 -5.75 -22.59
CA THR A 433 -26.34 -5.21 -23.95
C THR A 433 -27.76 -5.37 -24.50
N VAL A 434 -28.74 -5.76 -23.67
CA VAL A 434 -30.08 -6.17 -24.11
C VAL A 434 -31.21 -5.27 -23.55
N ALA A 435 -30.91 -4.33 -22.66
CA ALA A 435 -31.95 -3.57 -21.93
C ALA A 435 -31.65 -2.06 -21.77
N ASP A 436 -31.83 -1.31 -22.86
CA ASP A 436 -32.04 0.16 -22.75
C ASP A 436 -33.04 0.68 -23.81
N THR A 437 -34.31 0.75 -23.42
CA THR A 437 -35.29 1.74 -23.89
C THR A 437 -36.45 1.84 -22.90
N THR A 438 -36.63 2.96 -22.18
CA THR A 438 -37.93 3.70 -22.11
C THR A 438 -37.89 4.93 -21.20
N ALA A 439 -38.62 5.96 -21.66
CA ALA A 439 -39.23 7.07 -20.90
C ALA A 439 -38.31 8.11 -20.20
N ALA A 440 -38.75 9.37 -20.26
CA ALA A 440 -38.06 10.53 -19.69
C ALA A 440 -39.06 11.56 -19.10
N ALA A 441 -38.52 12.45 -18.27
CA ALA A 441 -39.05 13.77 -17.86
C ALA A 441 -40.34 13.86 -17.01
N VAL A 442 -40.36 14.82 -16.05
CA VAL A 442 -41.23 16.03 -16.04
C VAL A 442 -41.10 16.81 -14.71
N ALA A 443 -41.02 18.16 -14.81
CA ALA A 443 -41.21 19.26 -13.81
C ALA A 443 -40.60 19.17 -12.38
N ALA A 444 -40.03 20.21 -11.72
CA ALA A 444 -39.89 21.69 -11.86
C ALA A 444 -40.85 22.61 -11.05
N ARG A 445 -40.25 23.68 -10.46
CA ARG A 445 -40.83 24.79 -9.63
C ARG A 445 -41.16 24.42 -8.16
N ALA A 446 -41.12 25.31 -7.14
CA ALA A 446 -40.88 26.78 -7.07
C ALA A 446 -40.13 27.21 -5.76
N ALA A 447 -39.82 28.50 -5.57
CA ALA A 447 -39.23 29.13 -4.36
C ALA A 447 -39.40 30.67 -4.36
N PRO A 448 -38.97 31.44 -3.32
CA PRO A 448 -39.24 31.35 -1.88
C PRO A 448 -40.22 32.51 -1.48
N PRO A 449 -39.89 33.72 -0.90
CA PRO A 449 -38.82 34.26 -0.03
C PRO A 449 -39.35 34.86 1.33
N GLY A 450 -38.49 35.53 2.14
CA GLY A 450 -38.90 36.50 3.20
C GLY A 450 -38.46 36.19 4.65
N SER A 451 -37.20 36.42 5.07
CA SER A 451 -36.61 37.69 5.56
C SER A 451 -37.06 38.20 6.96
N ARG A 452 -36.12 38.27 7.93
CA ARG A 452 -35.70 39.48 8.70
C ARG A 452 -34.86 39.14 9.96
N ASN A 453 -33.71 39.82 10.12
CA ASN A 453 -33.09 40.10 11.42
C ASN A 453 -33.72 41.38 12.01
N PRO A 454 -33.65 41.60 13.33
CA PRO A 454 -32.57 42.45 13.87
C PRO A 454 -31.99 41.96 15.21
N ALA A 455 -31.04 42.72 15.79
CA ALA A 455 -30.41 42.44 17.09
C ALA A 455 -30.24 43.73 17.91
N ALA A 456 -30.08 43.62 19.25
CA ALA A 456 -29.29 44.49 20.16
C ALA A 456 -29.79 44.48 21.63
N GLY A 457 -28.92 44.87 22.57
CA GLY A 457 -29.21 45.06 24.01
C GLY A 457 -28.56 43.97 24.89
N ARG A 458 -27.44 44.17 25.60
CA ARG A 458 -27.05 45.14 26.67
C ARG A 458 -27.79 44.96 28.01
N GLY A 459 -27.01 44.74 29.07
CA GLY A 459 -27.43 44.87 30.46
C GLY A 459 -26.84 43.80 31.38
N GLY A 460 -26.38 44.17 32.58
CA GLY A 460 -25.94 43.23 33.61
C GLY A 460 -25.44 43.92 34.87
N ALA A 461 -25.79 43.38 36.05
CA ALA A 461 -25.24 43.76 37.34
C ALA A 461 -25.47 42.65 38.40
N LEU A 462 -24.53 42.56 39.35
CA LEU A 462 -24.64 41.83 40.62
C LEU A 462 -25.53 42.66 41.59
N VAL A 463 -25.90 42.31 42.83
CA VAL A 463 -25.45 41.33 43.85
C VAL A 463 -26.74 40.94 44.64
N ARG A 464 -26.95 39.72 45.20
CA ARG A 464 -26.52 39.24 46.54
C ARG A 464 -27.22 37.89 46.86
N ALA A 465 -27.18 37.42 48.12
CA ALA A 465 -27.69 36.11 48.54
C ALA A 465 -28.38 36.14 49.92
N ALA A 466 -29.23 35.14 50.18
CA ALA A 466 -29.68 34.66 51.48
C ALA A 466 -29.96 33.14 51.37
N ALA A 467 -29.95 32.39 52.47
CA ALA A 467 -29.89 30.92 52.43
C ALA A 467 -31.04 30.22 53.17
N ALA A 468 -31.39 29.03 52.69
CA ALA A 468 -32.09 27.96 53.41
C ALA A 468 -31.59 26.60 52.86
N ALA A 469 -31.78 25.52 53.62
CA ALA A 469 -31.28 24.18 53.32
C ALA A 469 -32.40 23.14 53.51
N PRO A 470 -32.15 21.83 53.27
CA PRO A 470 -31.49 21.21 52.12
C PRO A 470 -32.48 20.28 51.35
N ASP A 471 -32.11 19.79 50.18
CA ASP A 471 -32.80 18.66 49.53
C ASP A 471 -31.82 17.56 49.10
N VAL A 472 -32.29 16.31 49.10
CA VAL A 472 -31.52 15.06 48.92
C VAL A 472 -32.07 14.27 47.71
N SER A 473 -32.34 14.97 46.61
CA SER A 473 -32.83 14.36 45.35
C SER A 473 -31.92 14.60 44.13
N GLY A 474 -31.15 15.69 44.12
CA GLY A 474 -30.43 16.18 42.95
C GLY A 474 -29.20 15.36 42.53
N VAL A 475 -28.97 15.29 41.21
CA VAL A 475 -27.69 14.84 40.63
C VAL A 475 -26.61 15.88 40.96
N ARG A 476 -25.57 15.47 41.70
CA ARG A 476 -24.46 16.32 42.14
C ARG A 476 -23.12 15.93 41.51
N THR A 477 -22.22 16.90 41.42
CA THR A 477 -20.85 16.68 40.95
C THR A 477 -20.00 16.04 42.04
N VAL A 478 -19.80 14.73 41.97
CA VAL A 478 -18.83 14.00 42.80
C VAL A 478 -17.44 14.27 42.24
N ARG A 479 -16.59 14.90 43.05
CA ARG A 479 -15.16 15.10 42.74
C ARG A 479 -14.33 14.07 43.49
N GLY A 480 -13.15 13.76 42.98
CA GLY A 480 -12.27 12.80 43.63
C GLY A 480 -10.88 12.74 43.04
N GLN A 481 -10.02 11.93 43.66
CA GLN A 481 -8.68 11.68 43.18
C GLN A 481 -8.34 10.18 43.29
N VAL A 482 -7.89 9.60 42.19
CA VAL A 482 -7.37 8.24 42.13
C VAL A 482 -5.88 8.26 42.44
N LEU A 483 -5.47 7.55 43.48
CA LEU A 483 -4.09 7.47 43.98
C LEU A 483 -3.57 6.03 43.94
N ASP A 484 -2.27 5.88 43.73
CA ASP A 484 -1.56 4.61 43.93
C ASP A 484 -1.53 4.31 45.44
N ALA A 485 -2.01 3.13 45.84
CA ALA A 485 -2.07 2.70 47.23
C ALA A 485 -0.68 2.59 47.91
N ARG A 486 0.40 2.41 47.13
CA ARG A 486 1.80 2.34 47.61
C ARG A 486 2.48 3.71 47.53
N SER A 487 2.57 4.29 46.32
CA SER A 487 3.37 5.50 46.10
C SER A 487 2.65 6.81 46.44
N ARG A 488 1.32 6.77 46.65
CA ARG A 488 0.44 7.93 46.88
C ARG A 488 0.43 8.96 45.75
N ALA A 489 1.11 8.70 44.63
CA ALA A 489 1.01 9.50 43.42
C ALA A 489 -0.39 9.37 42.79
N GLY A 490 -0.84 10.41 42.10
CA GLY A 490 -2.09 10.36 41.34
C GLY A 490 -1.97 9.39 40.17
N VAL A 491 -2.86 8.40 40.08
CA VAL A 491 -2.90 7.44 38.96
C VAL A 491 -3.46 8.17 37.73
N PRO A 492 -2.63 8.50 36.73
CA PRO A 492 -3.06 9.33 35.62
C PRO A 492 -4.02 8.53 34.74
N TYR A 493 -5.12 9.16 34.31
CA TYR A 493 -6.06 8.59 33.34
C TYR A 493 -6.76 7.28 33.77
N ALA A 494 -6.88 7.02 35.07
CA ALA A 494 -7.75 5.99 35.59
C ALA A 494 -9.22 6.23 35.19
N SER A 495 -9.91 5.20 34.75
CA SER A 495 -11.34 5.23 34.41
C SER A 495 -12.17 5.07 35.67
N VAL A 496 -13.20 5.91 35.84
CA VAL A 496 -14.14 5.91 36.96
C VAL A 496 -15.55 5.76 36.39
N VAL A 497 -16.16 4.57 36.51
CA VAL A 497 -17.42 4.22 35.84
C VAL A 497 -18.48 3.71 36.82
N VAL A 498 -19.75 3.91 36.50
CA VAL A 498 -20.89 3.28 37.19
C VAL A 498 -21.14 1.91 36.57
N PRO A 499 -21.00 0.79 37.31
CA PRO A 499 -21.17 -0.56 36.76
C PRO A 499 -22.50 -0.75 36.04
N GLY A 500 -22.45 -1.36 34.84
CA GLY A 500 -23.63 -1.68 34.03
C GLY A 500 -24.41 -0.48 33.45
N GLN A 501 -24.02 0.77 33.70
CA GLN A 501 -24.78 1.96 33.27
C GLN A 501 -24.09 2.82 32.18
N GLY A 502 -22.85 2.51 31.80
CA GLY A 502 -22.11 3.27 30.77
C GLY A 502 -21.74 4.71 31.16
N LYS A 503 -22.17 5.20 32.32
CA LYS A 503 -21.80 6.50 32.88
C LYS A 503 -20.40 6.42 33.48
N GLY A 504 -19.58 7.44 33.26
CA GLY A 504 -18.26 7.51 33.84
C GLY A 504 -17.50 8.77 33.48
N THR A 505 -16.28 8.88 34.00
CA THR A 505 -15.30 9.93 33.73
C THR A 505 -13.91 9.31 33.72
N THR A 506 -12.92 10.06 33.26
CA THR A 506 -11.51 9.67 33.29
C THR A 506 -10.73 10.68 34.13
N ALA A 507 -9.84 10.18 34.98
CA ALA A 507 -8.97 11.04 35.77
C ALA A 507 -8.00 11.85 34.87
N ASN A 508 -7.60 13.03 35.31
CA ASN A 508 -6.57 13.82 34.64
C ASN A 508 -5.16 13.27 34.94
N GLY A 509 -4.12 13.94 34.45
CA GLY A 509 -2.71 13.56 34.70
C GLY A 509 -2.24 13.65 36.16
N GLN A 510 -3.07 14.17 37.07
CA GLN A 510 -2.84 14.16 38.53
C GLN A 510 -3.75 13.16 39.27
N GLY A 511 -4.44 12.28 38.54
CA GLY A 511 -5.43 11.35 39.11
C GLY A 511 -6.77 11.98 39.50
N ARG A 512 -6.97 13.29 39.32
CA ARG A 512 -8.21 13.97 39.72
C ARG A 512 -9.33 13.78 38.70
N PHE A 513 -10.54 13.50 39.20
CA PHE A 513 -11.73 13.25 38.41
C PHE A 513 -12.95 14.04 38.91
N SER A 514 -13.95 14.15 38.05
CA SER A 514 -15.24 14.79 38.35
C SER A 514 -16.34 14.08 37.57
N LEU A 515 -17.42 13.68 38.25
CA LEU A 515 -18.52 12.88 37.69
C LEU A 515 -19.86 13.26 38.33
N SER A 516 -20.86 13.57 37.52
CA SER A 516 -22.18 13.96 38.01
C SER A 516 -23.08 12.74 38.24
N LEU A 517 -23.47 12.52 39.49
CA LEU A 517 -24.18 11.31 39.98
C LEU A 517 -25.29 11.70 40.96
N PRO A 518 -26.35 10.87 41.11
CA PRO A 518 -27.28 11.00 42.24
C PRO A 518 -26.59 10.64 43.58
N GLY A 519 -27.39 10.48 44.64
CA GLY A 519 -26.95 9.96 45.94
C GLY A 519 -26.19 8.62 45.86
N PRO A 520 -25.61 8.14 46.98
CA PRO A 520 -24.52 7.15 47.04
C PRO A 520 -24.63 6.04 45.98
N THR A 521 -23.79 6.19 44.95
CA THR A 521 -23.79 5.39 43.73
C THR A 521 -22.51 4.56 43.68
N PRO A 522 -22.57 3.25 43.35
CA PRO A 522 -21.37 2.43 43.20
C PRO A 522 -20.54 2.88 41.99
N LEU A 523 -19.24 3.00 42.20
CA LEU A 523 -18.25 3.37 41.20
C LEU A 523 -17.15 2.31 41.14
N GLN A 524 -16.94 1.76 39.96
CA GLN A 524 -15.82 0.90 39.61
C GLN A 524 -14.70 1.78 39.04
N VAL A 525 -13.49 1.64 39.58
CA VAL A 525 -12.32 2.43 39.19
C VAL A 525 -11.20 1.50 38.76
N SER A 526 -10.64 1.72 37.57
CA SER A 526 -9.63 0.87 36.97
C SER A 526 -8.55 1.67 36.24
N SER A 527 -7.34 1.13 36.20
CA SER A 527 -6.22 1.67 35.42
C SER A 527 -5.26 0.53 35.05
N LEU A 528 -4.48 0.70 33.97
CA LEU A 528 -3.57 -0.34 33.48
C LEU A 528 -2.42 -0.54 34.50
N GLY A 529 -2.20 -1.80 34.91
CA GLY A 529 -1.24 -2.15 35.97
C GLY A 529 -1.79 -2.03 37.40
N TYR A 530 -3.10 -1.88 37.57
CA TYR A 530 -3.76 -1.76 38.87
C TYR A 530 -4.95 -2.72 39.00
N ALA A 531 -5.20 -3.18 40.23
CA ALA A 531 -6.44 -3.89 40.55
C ALA A 531 -7.63 -2.94 40.40
N THR A 532 -8.77 -3.46 39.92
CA THR A 532 -10.01 -2.68 39.85
C THR A 532 -10.60 -2.53 41.26
N ALA A 533 -10.82 -1.30 41.70
CA ALA A 533 -11.51 -1.00 42.96
C ALA A 533 -13.01 -0.77 42.71
N VAL A 534 -13.84 -1.09 43.70
CA VAL A 534 -15.25 -0.68 43.74
C VAL A 534 -15.49 0.12 45.01
N VAL A 535 -15.99 1.34 44.86
CA VAL A 535 -16.21 2.32 45.95
C VAL A 535 -17.62 2.92 45.85
N GLN A 536 -18.09 3.56 46.91
CA GLN A 536 -19.36 4.29 46.91
C GLN A 536 -19.09 5.80 46.78
N SER A 537 -19.93 6.52 46.03
CA SER A 537 -19.86 7.98 46.02
C SER A 537 -20.26 8.57 47.39
N PRO A 538 -19.59 9.64 47.86
CA PRO A 538 -19.84 10.24 49.17
C PRO A 538 -21.26 10.79 49.30
N ARG A 539 -21.74 10.92 50.56
CA ARG A 539 -23.09 11.43 50.85
C ARG A 539 -23.19 12.96 50.80
N GLY A 540 -22.09 13.69 51.02
CA GLY A 540 -21.99 15.14 50.87
C GLY A 540 -21.22 15.61 49.63
N ASN A 541 -20.58 16.76 49.74
CA ASN A 541 -19.70 17.37 48.71
C ASN A 541 -18.22 17.04 48.93
N GLU A 542 -17.92 15.92 49.60
CA GLU A 542 -16.58 15.48 49.98
C GLU A 542 -15.78 14.98 48.75
N GLU A 543 -14.44 15.14 48.74
CA GLU A 543 -13.59 14.68 47.64
C GLU A 543 -13.28 13.18 47.79
N LEU A 544 -13.80 12.35 46.89
CA LEU A 544 -13.67 10.89 46.89
C LEU A 544 -12.23 10.47 46.55
N THR A 545 -11.44 10.16 47.57
CA THR A 545 -10.12 9.55 47.38
C THR A 545 -10.27 8.06 47.10
N VAL A 546 -9.85 7.59 45.92
CA VAL A 546 -9.86 6.18 45.54
C VAL A 546 -8.42 5.68 45.49
N GLN A 547 -8.11 4.63 46.23
CA GLN A 547 -6.78 4.02 46.21
C GLN A 547 -6.81 2.78 45.33
N LEU A 548 -6.02 2.77 44.26
CA LEU A 548 -5.81 1.59 43.42
C LEU A 548 -4.54 0.88 43.87
N THR A 549 -4.66 -0.41 44.19
CA THR A 549 -3.51 -1.27 44.48
C THR A 549 -2.79 -1.61 43.18
N PRO A 550 -1.48 -1.32 43.04
CA PRO A 550 -0.70 -1.76 41.88
C PRO A 550 -0.73 -3.28 41.78
N SER A 551 -1.19 -3.77 40.64
CA SER A 551 -1.40 -5.17 40.33
C SER A 551 -0.78 -5.47 38.97
N ALA A 552 0.35 -6.17 38.98
CA ALA A 552 0.49 -7.25 38.02
C ALA A 552 -0.74 -8.17 38.20
N TYR A 553 -1.31 -8.69 37.11
CA TYR A 553 -2.56 -9.46 37.15
C TYR A 553 -2.54 -10.48 38.29
N ALA A 554 -3.51 -10.41 39.20
CA ALA A 554 -3.69 -11.44 40.21
C ALA A 554 -3.99 -12.75 39.47
N LEU A 555 -3.07 -13.70 39.58
CA LEU A 555 -3.19 -15.02 38.96
C LEU A 555 -4.08 -15.88 39.88
N ASP A 556 -5.27 -16.22 39.41
CA ASP A 556 -6.01 -17.36 39.97
C ASP A 556 -5.17 -18.64 39.79
N GLU A 557 -5.42 -19.62 40.67
CA GLU A 557 -4.48 -20.71 40.95
C GLU A 557 -4.03 -21.49 39.70
N VAL A 558 -2.72 -21.45 39.43
CA VAL A 558 -2.14 -22.01 38.20
C VAL A 558 -2.05 -23.52 38.29
N ARG A 559 -2.95 -24.23 37.58
CA ARG A 559 -2.75 -25.65 37.26
C ARG A 559 -1.65 -25.81 36.22
N VAL A 560 -0.39 -25.79 36.69
CA VAL A 560 0.78 -26.09 35.87
C VAL A 560 0.71 -27.57 35.42
N PRO A 561 0.62 -27.87 34.11
CA PRO A 561 0.78 -29.24 33.64
C PRO A 561 2.21 -29.70 33.91
N THR A 562 2.44 -30.99 34.22
CA THR A 562 3.77 -31.51 34.58
C THR A 562 4.85 -31.26 33.53
N VAL A 563 4.48 -31.04 32.26
CA VAL A 563 5.22 -30.20 31.32
C VAL A 563 4.22 -29.29 30.57
N PRO A 564 4.31 -27.96 30.67
CA PRO A 564 3.46 -27.06 29.87
C PRO A 564 3.92 -27.07 28.38
N PRO A 565 2.99 -27.04 27.41
CA PRO A 565 3.34 -26.98 26.00
C PRO A 565 4.04 -25.65 25.64
N SER A 566 4.99 -25.72 24.70
CA SER A 566 5.78 -24.56 24.28
C SER A 566 4.89 -23.44 23.71
N PRO A 567 5.08 -22.17 24.11
CA PRO A 567 4.33 -21.03 23.56
C PRO A 567 4.41 -20.94 22.02
N LEU A 568 5.59 -21.26 21.47
CA LEU A 568 5.82 -21.29 20.02
C LEU A 568 5.06 -22.45 19.36
N ALA A 569 4.99 -23.62 19.99
CA ALA A 569 4.24 -24.77 19.46
C ALA A 569 2.72 -24.48 19.47
N ILE A 570 2.20 -23.82 20.51
CA ILE A 570 0.80 -23.39 20.53
C ILE A 570 0.52 -22.43 19.37
N MET A 571 1.42 -21.47 19.08
CA MET A 571 1.27 -20.56 17.93
C MET A 571 1.39 -21.27 16.58
N GLN A 572 2.26 -22.27 16.46
CA GLN A 572 2.36 -23.12 15.26
C GLN A 572 1.07 -23.90 15.02
N ASP A 573 0.47 -24.51 16.07
CA ASP A 573 -0.82 -25.18 15.98
C ASP A 573 -1.98 -24.20 15.73
N VAL A 574 -1.98 -22.99 16.28
CA VAL A 574 -2.95 -21.93 15.92
C VAL A 574 -2.92 -21.70 14.42
N ILE A 575 -1.75 -21.38 13.85
CA ILE A 575 -1.60 -21.05 12.42
C ILE A 575 -1.98 -22.24 11.54
N LYS A 576 -1.52 -23.44 11.88
CA LYS A 576 -1.88 -24.71 11.22
C LYS A 576 -3.39 -24.97 11.22
N ASN A 577 -4.11 -24.57 12.26
CA ASN A 577 -5.56 -24.72 12.34
C ASN A 577 -6.35 -23.52 11.76
N ILE A 578 -5.72 -22.41 11.33
CA ILE A 578 -6.44 -21.27 10.71
C ILE A 578 -7.33 -21.71 9.53
N PRO A 579 -6.87 -22.56 8.59
CA PRO A 579 -7.71 -23.04 7.47
C PRO A 579 -8.91 -23.90 7.88
N ALA A 580 -8.90 -24.48 9.08
CA ALA A 580 -10.02 -25.24 9.64
C ALA A 580 -10.94 -24.37 10.52
N ASN A 581 -10.37 -23.43 11.27
CA ASN A 581 -11.09 -22.61 12.23
C ASN A 581 -11.77 -21.39 11.60
N TYR A 582 -11.14 -20.71 10.65
CA TYR A 582 -11.63 -19.41 10.11
C TYR A 582 -12.04 -19.53 8.65
N GLU A 583 -12.79 -18.54 8.14
CA GLU A 583 -13.23 -18.53 6.74
C GLU A 583 -12.06 -18.23 5.78
N GLN A 584 -11.94 -19.03 4.72
CA GLN A 584 -10.88 -18.93 3.70
C GLN A 584 -11.40 -18.48 2.33
N GLN A 585 -12.70 -18.65 2.07
CA GLN A 585 -13.36 -18.23 0.83
C GLN A 585 -13.82 -16.75 0.89
N ASP A 586 -14.38 -16.26 -0.21
CA ASP A 586 -15.11 -14.99 -0.26
C ASP A 586 -16.25 -14.98 0.77
N TYR A 587 -16.33 -13.94 1.60
CA TYR A 587 -17.44 -13.76 2.53
C TYR A 587 -17.86 -12.30 2.67
N ALA A 588 -19.06 -12.10 3.22
CA ALA A 588 -19.51 -10.79 3.66
C ALA A 588 -19.99 -10.81 5.11
N THR A 589 -19.91 -9.64 5.74
CA THR A 589 -20.40 -9.39 7.08
C THR A 589 -21.07 -8.02 7.12
N GLU A 590 -22.20 -7.93 7.83
CA GLU A 590 -22.69 -6.65 8.32
C GLU A 590 -21.70 -6.14 9.38
N VAL A 591 -21.44 -4.84 9.39
CA VAL A 591 -20.57 -4.16 10.36
C VAL A 591 -21.34 -2.96 10.92
N TYR A 592 -21.64 -2.99 12.21
CA TYR A 592 -22.00 -1.79 12.96
C TYR A 592 -20.71 -1.15 13.49
N ALA A 593 -20.51 0.14 13.22
CA ALA A 593 -19.35 0.88 13.70
C ALA A 593 -19.79 2.15 14.43
N HIS A 594 -19.42 2.24 15.71
CA HIS A 594 -19.55 3.43 16.55
C HIS A 594 -18.16 4.07 16.70
N ARG A 595 -18.00 5.34 16.32
CA ARG A 595 -16.70 6.03 16.37
C ARG A 595 -16.81 7.40 17.03
N ARG A 596 -15.89 7.69 17.97
CA ARG A 596 -15.78 8.93 18.74
C ARG A 596 -14.37 9.49 18.58
N ILE A 597 -14.22 10.80 18.39
CA ILE A 597 -12.93 11.49 18.32
C ILE A 597 -12.99 12.81 19.08
N SER A 598 -12.15 12.96 20.10
CA SER A 598 -11.96 14.20 20.87
C SER A 598 -10.61 14.86 20.54
N ASN A 599 -10.49 16.16 20.75
CA ASN A 599 -9.22 16.88 20.79
C ASN A 599 -9.18 17.74 22.05
N PHE A 600 -8.25 17.44 22.97
CA PHE A 600 -8.36 17.82 24.39
C PHE A 600 -9.76 17.43 24.93
N ASP A 601 -10.32 18.21 25.86
CA ASP A 601 -11.62 17.94 26.48
C ASP A 601 -12.83 18.18 25.54
N THR A 602 -12.60 18.48 24.27
CA THR A 602 -13.66 18.74 23.28
C THR A 602 -13.93 17.50 22.42
N LEU A 603 -15.14 16.92 22.52
CA LEU A 603 -15.63 15.93 21.56
C LEU A 603 -15.84 16.60 20.18
N ARG A 604 -15.05 16.21 19.18
CA ARG A 604 -15.02 16.83 17.85
C ARG A 604 -15.86 16.08 16.82
N TYR A 605 -15.92 14.76 16.91
CA TYR A 605 -16.70 13.92 16.01
C TYR A 605 -17.26 12.68 16.72
N GLU A 606 -18.51 12.33 16.42
CA GLU A 606 -19.18 11.13 16.93
C GLU A 606 -20.18 10.62 15.89
N THR A 607 -20.12 9.34 15.53
CA THR A 607 -20.96 8.76 14.47
C THR A 607 -21.29 7.29 14.70
N GLU A 608 -22.48 6.88 14.28
CA GLU A 608 -22.85 5.49 14.03
C GLU A 608 -22.87 5.22 12.52
N THR A 609 -22.42 4.05 12.10
CA THR A 609 -22.66 3.52 10.74
C THR A 609 -23.05 2.05 10.79
N VAL A 610 -23.82 1.61 9.80
CA VAL A 610 -24.00 0.20 9.46
C VAL A 610 -23.61 0.04 7.99
N GLY A 611 -22.81 -0.97 7.68
CA GLY A 611 -22.37 -1.25 6.31
C GLY A 611 -22.12 -2.73 6.05
N ARG A 612 -21.91 -3.09 4.79
CA ARG A 612 -21.54 -4.44 4.35
C ARG A 612 -20.05 -4.44 3.99
N LEU A 613 -19.26 -5.22 4.74
CA LEU A 613 -17.88 -5.54 4.39
C LEU A 613 -17.89 -6.84 3.59
N ARG A 614 -17.29 -6.83 2.39
CA ARG A 614 -16.99 -8.00 1.56
C ARG A 614 -15.47 -8.21 1.56
N VAL A 615 -15.02 -9.44 1.82
CA VAL A 615 -13.62 -9.82 1.94
C VAL A 615 -13.33 -10.98 0.97
N PRO A 616 -12.40 -10.83 0.01
CA PRO A 616 -12.09 -11.88 -0.95
C PRO A 616 -11.21 -12.98 -0.36
N ALA A 617 -11.32 -14.17 -0.94
CA ALA A 617 -10.50 -15.33 -0.64
C ALA A 617 -9.01 -14.99 -0.82
N GLY A 618 -8.20 -15.23 0.21
CA GLY A 618 -6.77 -14.93 0.18
C GLY A 618 -6.35 -13.52 0.59
N TYR A 619 -7.28 -12.62 0.95
CA TYR A 619 -6.92 -11.32 1.53
C TYR A 619 -6.19 -11.49 2.88
N ARG A 620 -4.94 -11.02 2.96
CA ARG A 620 -4.05 -11.08 4.15
C ARG A 620 -3.36 -9.76 4.52
N HIS A 621 -3.48 -8.70 3.72
CA HIS A 621 -2.59 -7.54 3.83
C HIS A 621 -3.24 -6.37 4.57
N PHE A 622 -2.64 -5.94 5.69
CA PHE A 622 -3.11 -4.82 6.51
C PHE A 622 -3.38 -3.51 5.71
N VAL A 623 -2.49 -3.13 4.80
CA VAL A 623 -2.64 -1.94 3.91
C VAL A 623 -3.02 -2.28 2.45
N GLY A 624 -3.35 -3.54 2.14
CA GLY A 624 -3.64 -3.97 0.77
C GLY A 624 -2.40 -4.09 -0.14
N GLY A 625 -1.26 -4.53 0.40
CA GLY A 625 -0.01 -4.74 -0.35
C GLY A 625 0.84 -3.48 -0.51
N LEU A 626 1.93 -3.59 -1.28
CA LEU A 626 2.84 -2.50 -1.62
C LEU A 626 2.07 -1.36 -2.31
N ILE A 627 2.17 -0.14 -1.76
CA ILE A 627 1.44 1.07 -2.21
C ILE A 627 -0.11 0.85 -2.25
N GLY A 628 -0.62 -0.21 -1.60
CA GLY A 628 -2.03 -0.62 -1.64
C GLY A 628 -2.45 -1.26 -2.96
N GLY A 629 -1.53 -1.78 -3.78
CA GLY A 629 -1.80 -2.30 -5.12
C GLY A 629 -2.49 -3.68 -5.19
N GLY A 630 -2.50 -4.45 -4.10
CA GLY A 630 -3.04 -5.81 -4.04
C GLY A 630 -4.56 -5.88 -3.89
N GLU A 631 -5.08 -7.10 -3.69
CA GLU A 631 -6.49 -7.39 -3.42
C GLU A 631 -7.04 -6.50 -2.29
N ARG A 632 -8.23 -5.91 -2.48
CA ARG A 632 -8.86 -5.00 -1.51
C ARG A 632 -10.24 -5.51 -1.08
N THR A 633 -10.51 -5.45 0.22
CA THR A 633 -11.87 -5.58 0.75
C THR A 633 -12.75 -4.42 0.27
N ASN A 634 -14.04 -4.69 0.07
CA ASN A 634 -15.03 -3.66 -0.22
C ASN A 634 -15.87 -3.38 1.04
N TYR A 635 -15.80 -2.17 1.60
CA TYR A 635 -16.68 -1.74 2.70
C TYR A 635 -17.69 -0.70 2.20
N GLU A 636 -18.96 -1.11 2.14
CA GLU A 636 -20.08 -0.32 1.66
C GLU A 636 -20.90 0.19 2.86
N ILE A 637 -20.79 1.47 3.21
CA ILE A 637 -21.62 2.06 4.27
C ILE A 637 -23.05 2.23 3.72
N GLN A 638 -24.02 1.58 4.37
CA GLN A 638 -25.41 1.54 3.94
C GLN A 638 -26.30 2.48 4.77
N GLN A 639 -25.94 2.71 6.03
CA GLN A 639 -26.61 3.64 6.94
C GLN A 639 -25.57 4.45 7.70
N ARG A 640 -25.82 5.76 7.87
CA ARG A 640 -24.95 6.67 8.64
C ARG A 640 -25.80 7.57 9.54
N ARG A 641 -25.24 7.90 10.70
CA ARG A 641 -25.79 8.88 11.64
C ARG A 641 -24.62 9.64 12.27
N VAL A 642 -24.58 10.95 12.08
CA VAL A 642 -23.63 11.81 12.79
C VAL A 642 -24.34 12.33 14.04
N LEU A 643 -23.73 12.11 15.21
CA LEU A 643 -24.26 12.50 16.52
C LEU A 643 -23.64 13.81 17.00
N VAL A 644 -22.33 13.97 16.76
CA VAL A 644 -21.58 15.20 17.06
C VAL A 644 -20.63 15.49 15.90
N GLN A 645 -20.59 16.74 15.46
CA GLN A 645 -19.57 17.27 14.55
C GLN A 645 -19.33 18.74 14.91
N GLN A 646 -18.12 19.06 15.38
CA GLN A 646 -17.80 20.39 15.91
C GLN A 646 -16.49 20.96 15.33
N GLY A 647 -16.53 22.24 14.98
CA GLY A 647 -15.40 22.98 14.40
C GLY A 647 -15.01 22.50 13.00
N ALA A 648 -13.82 22.92 12.54
CA ALA A 648 -13.26 22.47 11.27
C ALA A 648 -13.09 20.94 11.22
N PRO A 649 -13.16 20.31 10.03
CA PRO A 649 -12.89 18.88 9.86
C PRO A 649 -11.57 18.46 10.52
N ILE A 650 -11.60 17.33 11.22
CA ILE A 650 -10.37 16.71 11.74
C ILE A 650 -9.55 16.24 10.53
N ASN A 651 -8.25 16.55 10.50
CA ASN A 651 -7.37 16.17 9.40
C ASN A 651 -7.43 14.63 9.21
N PRO A 652 -7.76 14.09 8.02
CA PRO A 652 -7.77 12.66 7.77
C PRO A 652 -6.48 11.95 8.21
N VAL A 653 -5.31 12.57 8.07
CA VAL A 653 -4.03 11.98 8.54
C VAL A 653 -4.01 11.79 10.07
N ALA A 654 -4.66 12.66 10.84
CA ALA A 654 -4.85 12.50 12.29
C ALA A 654 -6.06 11.59 12.66
N ILE A 655 -6.88 11.20 11.68
CA ILE A 655 -7.89 10.14 11.78
C ILE A 655 -7.27 8.77 11.41
N TYR A 656 -6.17 8.78 10.65
CA TYR A 656 -5.49 7.60 10.11
C TYR A 656 -4.26 7.12 10.92
N SER A 657 -3.76 7.88 11.91
CA SER A 657 -2.71 7.36 12.82
C SER A 657 -3.25 6.34 13.85
N ALA A 658 -4.59 6.25 13.98
CA ALA A 658 -5.26 5.20 14.74
C ALA A 658 -5.14 3.84 14.04
N VAL A 659 -4.57 2.85 14.72
CA VAL A 659 -4.16 1.57 14.12
C VAL A 659 -5.25 0.48 14.22
N GLN A 660 -5.38 -0.33 13.16
CA GLN A 660 -6.24 -1.53 13.06
C GLN A 660 -7.74 -1.35 13.33
N GLY A 661 -8.15 -1.15 14.59
CA GLY A 661 -9.56 -1.14 15.03
C GLY A 661 -10.42 -0.01 14.44
N ASP A 662 -9.81 0.97 13.77
CA ASP A 662 -10.48 2.08 13.09
C ASP A 662 -10.84 1.78 11.62
N TYR A 663 -10.41 0.63 11.06
CA TYR A 663 -10.73 0.17 9.71
C TYR A 663 -11.39 -1.22 9.72
N ALA A 664 -12.62 -1.34 9.19
CA ALA A 664 -13.33 -2.62 9.13
C ALA A 664 -12.57 -3.73 8.36
N SER A 665 -11.72 -3.35 7.40
CA SER A 665 -10.86 -4.25 6.62
C SER A 665 -9.69 -4.85 7.41
N ALA A 666 -9.23 -4.18 8.47
CA ALA A 666 -8.03 -4.53 9.25
C ALA A 666 -8.34 -4.91 10.71
N ALA A 667 -9.62 -5.00 11.05
CA ALA A 667 -10.13 -5.33 12.38
C ALA A 667 -10.03 -6.83 12.74
N ASP A 668 -9.67 -7.69 11.77
CA ASP A 668 -9.42 -9.13 11.99
C ASP A 668 -7.90 -9.42 11.92
N PRO A 669 -7.18 -9.37 13.06
CA PRO A 669 -5.75 -9.63 13.10
C PRO A 669 -5.39 -11.09 12.78
N VAL A 670 -6.25 -12.07 13.06
CA VAL A 670 -6.02 -13.48 12.64
C VAL A 670 -5.98 -13.62 11.11
N ARG A 671 -6.68 -12.75 10.38
CA ARG A 671 -6.57 -12.66 8.92
C ARG A 671 -5.38 -11.81 8.45
N THR A 672 -5.08 -10.70 9.13
CA THR A 672 -4.28 -9.59 8.57
C THR A 672 -2.95 -9.26 9.25
N SER A 673 -2.65 -9.84 10.42
CA SER A 673 -1.39 -9.58 11.14
C SER A 673 -0.33 -10.64 10.83
N PRO A 674 0.96 -10.26 10.60
CA PRO A 674 2.06 -11.21 10.49
C PRO A 674 2.27 -12.11 11.72
N LEU A 675 1.71 -11.75 12.89
CA LEU A 675 1.65 -12.61 14.08
C LEU A 675 1.08 -14.02 13.80
N PHE A 676 0.25 -14.15 12.77
CA PHE A 676 -0.40 -15.40 12.35
C PHE A 676 0.19 -15.99 11.05
N VAL A 677 1.43 -15.62 10.72
CA VAL A 677 2.19 -16.15 9.58
C VAL A 677 3.38 -16.98 10.09
N ALA A 678 3.51 -18.22 9.65
CA ALA A 678 4.42 -19.20 10.26
C ALA A 678 5.89 -18.76 10.30
N ARG A 679 6.44 -18.26 9.18
CA ARG A 679 7.80 -17.71 9.11
C ARG A 679 8.01 -16.50 10.03
N SER A 680 7.00 -15.64 10.15
CA SER A 680 7.06 -14.42 10.96
C SER A 680 7.13 -14.71 12.47
N LEU A 681 6.82 -15.92 12.92
CA LEU A 681 6.99 -16.31 14.33
C LEU A 681 8.43 -16.09 14.85
N ARG A 682 9.46 -16.18 14.00
CA ARG A 682 10.86 -15.89 14.41
C ARG A 682 11.10 -14.43 14.83
N ARG A 683 10.18 -13.52 14.49
CA ARG A 683 10.23 -12.07 14.81
C ARG A 683 9.60 -11.73 16.18
N PHE A 684 9.08 -12.71 16.90
CA PHE A 684 8.40 -12.51 18.19
C PHE A 684 9.07 -13.25 19.35
N VAL A 685 8.83 -12.74 20.56
CA VAL A 685 9.00 -13.44 21.84
C VAL A 685 7.62 -13.85 22.34
N PHE A 686 7.45 -15.12 22.70
CA PHE A 686 6.19 -15.68 23.20
C PHE A 686 6.36 -16.21 24.62
N LYS A 687 5.32 -16.05 25.46
CA LYS A 687 5.26 -16.58 26.82
C LYS A 687 3.87 -17.10 27.13
N LEU A 688 3.77 -18.31 27.68
CA LEU A 688 2.53 -18.83 28.26
C LEU A 688 2.40 -18.28 29.68
N ASP A 689 1.37 -17.48 29.93
CA ASP A 689 1.14 -16.82 31.21
C ASP A 689 0.30 -17.68 32.16
N SER A 690 -0.70 -18.37 31.63
CA SER A 690 -1.53 -19.31 32.38
C SER A 690 -2.25 -20.29 31.44
N VAL A 691 -2.60 -21.46 31.97
CA VAL A 691 -3.63 -22.34 31.41
C VAL A 691 -4.83 -22.22 32.35
N ARG A 692 -6.01 -21.87 31.81
CA ARG A 692 -7.24 -21.62 32.59
C ARG A 692 -8.35 -22.58 32.17
N GLY A 693 -9.25 -22.90 33.08
CA GLY A 693 -10.52 -23.57 32.76
C GLY A 693 -11.65 -22.56 32.72
N GLU A 694 -12.27 -22.37 31.56
CA GLU A 694 -13.51 -21.60 31.41
C GLU A 694 -14.67 -22.59 31.24
N GLY A 695 -15.22 -23.02 32.39
CA GLY A 695 -16.20 -24.11 32.43
C GLY A 695 -15.58 -25.44 31.98
N PRO A 696 -16.16 -26.15 30.98
CA PRO A 696 -15.64 -27.41 30.48
C PRO A 696 -14.51 -27.26 29.45
N GLU A 697 -14.16 -26.04 29.02
CA GLU A 697 -13.11 -25.81 28.01
C GLU A 697 -11.86 -25.18 28.64
N ALA A 698 -10.69 -25.70 28.28
CA ALA A 698 -9.40 -25.15 28.70
C ALA A 698 -8.86 -24.15 27.66
N VAL A 699 -8.24 -23.08 28.15
CA VAL A 699 -7.70 -21.98 27.34
C VAL A 699 -6.28 -21.61 27.77
N TYR A 700 -5.44 -21.32 26.79
CA TYR A 700 -4.10 -20.76 26.97
C TYR A 700 -4.17 -19.23 26.94
N LEU A 701 -3.57 -18.56 27.93
CA LEU A 701 -3.25 -17.14 27.86
C LEU A 701 -1.78 -16.97 27.46
N LEU A 702 -1.53 -16.38 26.30
CA LEU A 702 -0.20 -16.18 25.72
C LEU A 702 0.11 -14.69 25.62
N SER A 703 1.22 -14.24 26.23
CA SER A 703 1.86 -12.96 25.88
C SER A 703 2.66 -13.12 24.58
N PHE A 704 2.65 -12.07 23.77
CA PHE A 704 3.58 -11.89 22.64
C PHE A 704 4.18 -10.49 22.65
N ALA A 705 5.43 -10.36 22.18
CA ALA A 705 6.05 -9.08 21.85
C ALA A 705 6.89 -9.23 20.58
N ALA A 706 6.80 -8.30 19.65
CA ALA A 706 7.71 -8.24 18.51
C ALA A 706 9.12 -7.88 19.01
N LYS A 707 10.15 -8.62 18.58
CA LYS A 707 11.56 -8.31 18.88
C LYS A 707 11.92 -6.91 18.38
N LYS A 708 11.40 -6.57 17.20
CA LYS A 708 11.41 -5.28 16.55
C LYS A 708 10.03 -5.05 15.93
N ALA A 709 9.42 -3.88 16.15
CA ALA A 709 8.10 -3.55 15.59
C ALA A 709 8.25 -2.92 14.19
N ASP A 710 8.30 -3.74 13.16
CA ASP A 710 8.57 -3.37 11.76
C ASP A 710 7.43 -3.80 10.81
N ARG A 711 7.59 -3.60 9.50
CA ARG A 711 6.61 -4.06 8.49
C ARG A 711 6.42 -5.57 8.53
N ARG A 712 7.51 -6.34 8.68
CA ARG A 712 7.56 -7.80 8.61
C ARG A 712 6.92 -8.50 9.83
N SER A 713 6.78 -7.81 10.96
CA SER A 713 6.09 -8.26 12.18
C SER A 713 4.72 -7.62 12.39
N THR A 714 4.51 -6.37 11.98
CA THR A 714 3.28 -5.61 12.27
C THR A 714 2.33 -5.45 11.08
N GLY A 715 2.84 -5.60 9.86
CA GLY A 715 2.11 -5.31 8.61
C GLY A 715 2.11 -3.82 8.22
N THR A 716 2.77 -2.95 8.99
CA THR A 716 2.86 -1.50 8.72
C THR A 716 4.23 -0.93 9.08
N ASN A 717 4.55 0.23 8.50
CA ASN A 717 5.79 0.94 8.76
C ASN A 717 5.66 1.83 10.00
N LEU A 718 6.80 2.34 10.52
CA LEU A 718 6.89 3.38 11.55
C LEU A 718 6.33 3.03 12.94
N MET A 719 6.21 1.75 13.27
CA MET A 719 5.97 1.31 14.65
C MET A 719 7.27 1.28 15.46
N GLY A 720 7.15 1.41 16.77
CA GLY A 720 8.23 1.23 17.75
C GLY A 720 7.90 0.21 18.84
N VAL A 721 6.60 -0.08 19.07
CA VAL A 721 6.14 -1.16 19.97
C VAL A 721 4.97 -1.90 19.33
N TYR A 722 5.05 -3.23 19.32
CA TYR A 722 3.92 -4.12 19.07
C TYR A 722 4.00 -5.33 20.02
N GLN A 723 3.08 -5.38 20.99
CA GLN A 723 3.04 -6.44 22.00
C GLN A 723 1.61 -6.61 22.53
N GLY A 724 1.29 -7.77 23.12
CA GLY A 724 -0.07 -8.05 23.52
C GLY A 724 -0.30 -9.44 24.11
N HIS A 725 -1.57 -9.83 24.18
CA HIS A 725 -2.02 -11.12 24.67
C HIS A 725 -2.97 -11.82 23.68
N LEU A 726 -2.96 -13.15 23.69
CA LEU A 726 -3.93 -14.00 23.00
C LEU A 726 -4.60 -14.94 24.01
N LEU A 727 -5.91 -15.12 23.88
CA LEU A 727 -6.65 -16.21 24.51
C LEU A 727 -6.95 -17.27 23.45
N VAL A 728 -6.37 -18.46 23.60
CA VAL A 728 -6.44 -19.55 22.60
C VAL A 728 -7.07 -20.78 23.23
N ARG A 729 -8.07 -21.39 22.58
CA ARG A 729 -8.69 -22.62 23.08
C ARG A 729 -7.81 -23.85 22.87
N GLN A 730 -7.65 -24.67 23.91
CA GLN A 730 -6.80 -25.87 23.86
C GLN A 730 -7.31 -26.98 22.91
N ARG A 731 -8.63 -27.13 22.72
CA ARG A 731 -9.20 -28.24 21.91
C ARG A 731 -8.88 -28.16 20.42
N ASP A 732 -8.90 -26.96 19.84
CA ASP A 732 -8.82 -26.72 18.39
C ASP A 732 -7.94 -25.53 18.01
N TYR A 733 -7.25 -24.92 18.98
CA TYR A 733 -6.34 -23.79 18.79
C TYR A 733 -7.01 -22.56 18.12
N ALA A 734 -8.32 -22.39 18.31
CA ALA A 734 -9.02 -21.18 17.93
C ALA A 734 -8.63 -20.02 18.86
N VAL A 735 -8.22 -18.89 18.28
CA VAL A 735 -8.08 -17.62 19.00
C VAL A 735 -9.49 -17.14 19.35
N LEU A 736 -9.76 -17.03 20.66
CA LEU A 736 -11.01 -16.50 21.22
C LEU A 736 -10.91 -15.00 21.47
N ARG A 737 -9.73 -14.49 21.79
CA ARG A 737 -9.48 -13.05 22.01
C ARG A 737 -8.05 -12.67 21.63
N TYR A 738 -7.91 -11.49 21.05
CA TYR A 738 -6.64 -10.80 20.78
C TYR A 738 -6.66 -9.46 21.51
N GLU A 739 -5.57 -9.10 22.16
CA GLU A 739 -5.32 -7.76 22.70
C GLU A 739 -3.91 -7.32 22.27
N ALA A 740 -3.76 -6.08 21.81
CA ALA A 740 -2.45 -5.56 21.44
C ALA A 740 -2.30 -4.06 21.74
N LEU A 741 -1.12 -3.70 22.22
CA LEU A 741 -0.62 -2.34 22.32
C LEU A 741 0.31 -2.06 21.13
N TRP A 742 0.00 -0.97 20.43
CA TRP A 742 0.72 -0.41 19.31
C TRP A 742 1.25 0.96 19.70
N GLN A 743 2.49 1.29 19.32
CA GLN A 743 3.04 2.65 19.45
C GLN A 743 3.87 3.01 18.22
N VAL A 744 3.74 4.25 17.76
CA VAL A 744 4.52 4.82 16.65
C VAL A 744 5.96 5.06 17.13
N ASP A 745 6.95 4.76 16.28
CA ASP A 745 8.31 5.28 16.48
C ASP A 745 8.31 6.79 16.20
N THR A 746 8.18 7.57 17.27
CA THR A 746 8.16 9.02 17.19
C THR A 746 9.53 9.61 16.86
N ALA A 747 10.64 8.88 17.02
CA ALA A 747 11.96 9.36 16.61
C ALA A 747 12.09 9.33 15.08
N VAL A 748 11.78 8.20 14.45
CA VAL A 748 11.81 8.02 12.99
C VAL A 748 10.75 8.89 12.32
N PHE A 749 9.49 8.87 12.79
CA PHE A 749 8.42 9.69 12.20
C PHE A 749 8.76 11.18 12.26
N ASN A 750 9.24 11.66 13.41
CA ASN A 750 9.61 13.07 13.56
C ASN A 750 10.91 13.43 12.82
N GLY A 751 11.76 12.47 12.49
CA GLY A 751 12.92 12.63 11.62
C GLY A 751 12.48 12.98 10.20
N GLU A 752 11.69 12.12 9.57
CA GLU A 752 11.17 12.36 8.21
C GLU A 752 10.28 13.61 8.12
N ALA A 753 9.43 13.86 9.13
CA ALA A 753 8.61 15.08 9.21
C ALA A 753 9.43 16.38 9.26
N ARG A 754 10.67 16.33 9.77
CA ARG A 754 11.60 17.48 9.76
C ARG A 754 12.45 17.52 8.48
N LYS A 755 12.96 16.36 8.00
CA LYS A 755 13.79 16.23 6.79
C LYS A 755 13.10 16.79 5.55
N ASN A 756 11.80 16.47 5.39
CA ASN A 756 11.03 16.79 4.19
C ASN A 756 10.33 18.16 4.23
N ARG A 757 10.33 18.86 5.37
CA ARG A 757 9.47 20.04 5.55
C ARG A 757 9.84 21.18 4.62
N GLY A 758 8.85 21.74 3.93
CA GLY A 758 9.01 22.89 3.03
C GLY A 758 9.64 22.55 1.69
N ARG A 759 9.84 21.26 1.37
CA ARG A 759 10.32 20.80 0.06
C ARG A 759 9.20 20.64 -0.97
N ALA A 760 7.93 20.87 -0.61
CA ALA A 760 6.71 20.71 -1.43
C ALA A 760 6.43 19.30 -1.99
N THR A 761 7.27 18.31 -1.63
CA THR A 761 7.17 16.90 -2.04
C THR A 761 5.92 16.22 -1.47
N LEU A 762 5.61 15.01 -1.95
CA LEU A 762 4.55 14.18 -1.36
C LEU A 762 4.82 13.90 0.14
N LYS A 763 6.09 13.68 0.52
CA LYS A 763 6.50 13.48 1.92
C LYS A 763 6.19 14.71 2.80
N ASP A 764 6.42 15.93 2.31
CA ASP A 764 6.04 17.20 3.00
C ASP A 764 4.52 17.30 3.24
N ARG A 765 3.71 16.82 2.29
CA ARG A 765 2.24 16.82 2.39
C ARG A 765 1.67 15.72 3.31
N VAL A 766 2.41 14.65 3.55
CA VAL A 766 2.01 13.55 4.44
C VAL A 766 2.48 13.80 5.87
N PHE A 767 3.79 14.03 6.07
CA PHE A 767 4.42 14.17 7.39
C PHE A 767 4.27 15.59 7.97
N THR A 768 3.05 16.11 7.98
CA THR A 768 2.71 17.49 8.36
C THR A 768 2.81 17.80 9.87
N GLN A 769 3.13 16.82 10.70
CA GLN A 769 3.07 16.91 12.16
C GLN A 769 4.22 16.16 12.84
N VAL A 770 4.43 16.44 14.12
CA VAL A 770 5.36 15.71 15.00
C VAL A 770 4.64 15.25 16.27
N PHE A 771 4.89 14.00 16.65
CA PHE A 771 4.30 13.36 17.82
C PHE A 771 5.23 13.46 19.03
N THR A 772 4.66 13.73 20.20
CA THR A 772 5.28 13.45 21.51
C THR A 772 5.01 11.99 21.90
N SER A 773 3.80 11.50 21.62
CA SER A 773 3.43 10.09 21.71
C SER A 773 2.25 9.79 20.80
N ASP A 774 2.23 8.61 20.20
CA ASP A 774 1.04 8.06 19.54
C ASP A 774 0.96 6.56 19.87
N ARG A 775 -0.18 6.14 20.43
CA ARG A 775 -0.42 4.77 20.87
C ARG A 775 -1.86 4.34 20.60
N THR A 776 -2.04 3.08 20.22
CA THR A 776 -3.35 2.44 20.04
C THR A 776 -3.42 1.13 20.81
N THR A 777 -4.48 0.91 21.58
CA THR A 777 -4.87 -0.41 22.07
C THR A 777 -5.92 -0.99 21.13
N HIS A 778 -5.70 -2.19 20.61
CA HIS A 778 -6.63 -2.93 19.77
C HIS A 778 -7.06 -4.23 20.47
N VAL A 779 -8.36 -4.41 20.68
CA VAL A 779 -8.94 -5.62 21.31
C VAL A 779 -9.95 -6.24 20.36
N VAL A 780 -9.84 -7.55 20.12
CA VAL A 780 -10.75 -8.30 19.25
C VAL A 780 -11.27 -9.55 19.95
N ASP A 781 -12.60 -9.64 20.08
CA ASP A 781 -13.31 -10.81 20.58
C ASP A 781 -13.80 -11.65 19.40
N TYR A 782 -13.47 -12.94 19.37
CA TYR A 782 -13.90 -13.89 18.34
C TYR A 782 -15.09 -14.73 18.81
N ALA A 783 -15.93 -15.17 17.87
CA ALA A 783 -17.02 -16.10 18.15
C ALA A 783 -17.19 -17.12 17.00
N LYS A 784 -17.83 -18.26 17.30
CA LYS A 784 -18.16 -19.28 16.30
C LYS A 784 -19.48 -18.91 15.61
N GLY A 785 -19.47 -18.81 14.29
CA GLY A 785 -20.62 -18.45 13.46
C GLY A 785 -21.46 -19.66 13.03
N PRO A 786 -22.58 -19.43 12.31
CA PRO A 786 -23.50 -20.50 11.88
C PRO A 786 -22.86 -21.54 10.96
N ASN A 787 -21.86 -21.15 10.16
CA ASN A 787 -21.05 -22.05 9.32
C ASN A 787 -20.01 -22.88 10.11
N GLY A 788 -20.02 -22.80 11.44
CA GLY A 788 -19.04 -23.48 12.30
C GLY A 788 -17.63 -22.86 12.26
N ARG A 789 -17.40 -21.75 11.56
CA ARG A 789 -16.12 -21.02 11.54
C ARG A 789 -16.08 -19.92 12.59
N TYR A 790 -14.89 -19.56 13.03
CA TYR A 790 -14.62 -18.40 13.85
C TYR A 790 -14.57 -17.13 13.01
N TYR A 791 -15.12 -16.05 13.56
CA TYR A 791 -15.08 -14.69 13.01
C TYR A 791 -14.81 -13.70 14.14
N ALA A 792 -14.15 -12.57 13.82
CA ALA A 792 -14.02 -11.45 14.75
C ALA A 792 -15.42 -10.87 15.00
N ARG A 793 -15.99 -11.06 16.20
CA ARG A 793 -17.35 -10.62 16.56
C ARG A 793 -17.37 -9.14 16.97
N ARG A 794 -16.35 -8.70 17.68
CA ARG A 794 -16.16 -7.31 18.10
C ARG A 794 -14.69 -6.93 17.95
N SER A 795 -14.42 -5.76 17.40
CA SER A 795 -13.12 -5.08 17.46
C SER A 795 -13.28 -3.74 18.16
N VAL A 796 -12.32 -3.37 19.00
CA VAL A 796 -12.27 -2.09 19.71
C VAL A 796 -10.88 -1.48 19.52
N GLY A 797 -10.81 -0.37 18.79
CA GLY A 797 -9.63 0.50 18.74
C GLY A 797 -9.76 1.65 19.74
N GLN A 798 -8.74 1.88 20.56
CA GLN A 798 -8.64 3.03 21.45
C GLN A 798 -7.28 3.70 21.26
N SER A 799 -7.27 4.91 20.70
CA SER A 799 -6.04 5.61 20.32
C SER A 799 -5.85 6.89 21.12
N GLN A 800 -4.60 7.20 21.46
CA GLN A 800 -4.20 8.45 22.10
C GLN A 800 -2.98 9.00 21.38
N SER A 801 -3.13 10.18 20.80
CA SER A 801 -2.12 10.79 19.94
C SER A 801 -1.87 12.23 20.35
N THR A 802 -0.63 12.56 20.68
CA THR A 802 -0.23 13.81 21.31
C THR A 802 0.96 14.41 20.55
N GLY A 803 0.95 15.73 20.33
CA GLY A 803 2.00 16.36 19.53
C GLY A 803 1.62 17.75 19.04
N ARG A 804 2.17 18.15 17.88
CA ARG A 804 1.83 19.39 17.19
C ARG A 804 1.91 19.24 15.68
N VAL A 805 0.98 19.89 14.98
CA VAL A 805 1.13 20.10 13.53
C VAL A 805 2.27 21.09 13.32
N LEU A 806 3.16 20.82 12.37
CA LEU A 806 4.39 21.61 12.20
C LEU A 806 4.02 23.05 11.79
N GLY A 807 4.44 24.02 12.61
CA GLY A 807 4.08 25.43 12.45
C GLY A 807 2.64 25.80 12.81
N LYS A 808 1.91 24.95 13.55
CA LYS A 808 0.57 25.26 14.10
C LYS A 808 0.49 24.84 15.58
N ALA A 809 -0.71 24.96 16.15
CA ALA A 809 -1.02 24.59 17.54
C ALA A 809 -0.76 23.10 17.87
N PRO A 810 -0.55 22.76 19.16
CA PRO A 810 -0.51 21.38 19.62
C PRO A 810 -1.88 20.69 19.50
N PHE A 811 -1.87 19.36 19.57
CA PHE A 811 -3.06 18.51 19.63
C PHE A 811 -2.93 17.44 20.72
N TYR A 812 -4.09 16.99 21.21
CA TYR A 812 -4.24 15.83 22.08
C TYR A 812 -5.48 15.07 21.60
N TYR A 813 -5.32 14.21 20.60
CA TYR A 813 -6.41 13.41 20.07
C TYR A 813 -6.64 12.17 20.92
N GLN A 814 -7.91 11.86 21.16
CA GLN A 814 -8.37 10.57 21.67
C GLN A 814 -9.39 10.02 20.68
N SER A 815 -9.23 8.77 20.24
CA SER A 815 -10.24 8.05 19.45
C SER A 815 -10.72 6.79 20.15
N LEU A 816 -12.00 6.47 19.93
CA LEU A 816 -12.61 5.18 20.20
C LEU A 816 -13.32 4.75 18.92
N SER A 817 -13.02 3.55 18.44
CA SER A 817 -13.80 2.87 17.40
C SER A 817 -14.25 1.52 17.94
N GLU A 818 -15.56 1.26 17.90
CA GLU A 818 -16.15 -0.02 18.26
C GLU A 818 -16.84 -0.60 17.04
N LEU A 819 -16.30 -1.70 16.53
CA LEU A 819 -16.81 -2.45 15.39
C LEU A 819 -17.46 -3.74 15.89
N PHE A 820 -18.66 -4.02 15.42
CA PHE A 820 -19.40 -5.25 15.71
C PHE A 820 -19.77 -5.90 14.39
N PHE A 821 -19.42 -7.17 14.23
CA PHE A 821 -19.56 -7.92 12.98
C PHE A 821 -20.63 -8.99 13.12
N LYS A 822 -21.31 -9.26 12.00
CA LYS A 822 -22.37 -10.26 11.87
C LYS A 822 -22.25 -10.89 10.48
N PRO A 823 -21.69 -12.12 10.37
CA PRO A 823 -21.56 -12.83 9.11
C PRO A 823 -22.89 -12.94 8.37
N LEU A 824 -22.84 -12.73 7.06
CA LEU A 824 -24.00 -12.86 6.17
C LEU A 824 -23.98 -14.26 5.52
N PRO A 825 -25.16 -14.84 5.19
CA PRO A 825 -25.22 -16.18 4.58
C PRO A 825 -24.47 -16.30 3.24
N GLU A 826 -24.38 -15.19 2.51
CA GLU A 826 -23.70 -15.10 1.21
C GLU A 826 -22.85 -13.83 1.15
N ALA A 827 -21.71 -13.91 0.45
CA ALA A 827 -20.92 -12.72 0.10
C ALA A 827 -21.77 -11.72 -0.72
N GLY A 828 -22.52 -12.24 -1.69
CA GLY A 828 -23.07 -11.48 -2.80
C GLY A 828 -21.97 -11.04 -3.78
N PRO A 829 -22.31 -10.58 -5.00
CA PRO A 829 -21.32 -10.03 -5.91
C PRO A 829 -20.61 -8.82 -5.27
N LEU A 830 -19.31 -8.68 -5.57
CA LEU A 830 -18.60 -7.43 -5.37
C LEU A 830 -19.26 -6.35 -6.26
N PRO A 831 -19.53 -5.13 -5.76
CA PRO A 831 -19.96 -4.04 -6.62
C PRO A 831 -18.86 -3.73 -7.64
N ALA A 832 -19.24 -3.40 -8.87
CA ALA A 832 -18.29 -2.99 -9.90
C ALA A 832 -17.40 -1.86 -9.38
N PRO A 833 -16.08 -1.88 -9.65
CA PRO A 833 -15.17 -0.86 -9.14
C PRO A 833 -15.62 0.51 -9.64
N THR A 834 -15.92 1.42 -8.72
CA THR A 834 -16.36 2.77 -9.07
C THR A 834 -15.28 3.47 -9.88
N ALA A 835 -15.64 3.97 -11.06
CA ALA A 835 -14.74 4.77 -11.88
C ALA A 835 -14.23 5.94 -11.04
N LYS A 836 -12.90 6.07 -10.90
CA LYS A 836 -12.27 7.19 -10.20
C LYS A 836 -12.70 8.49 -10.88
N ALA A 837 -13.57 9.26 -10.25
CA ALA A 837 -13.94 10.57 -10.78
C ALA A 837 -12.71 11.48 -10.77
N LYS A 838 -12.46 12.16 -11.90
CA LYS A 838 -11.37 13.14 -12.01
C LYS A 838 -11.65 14.31 -11.06
N GLY A 839 -10.67 14.64 -10.19
CA GLY A 839 -10.80 15.68 -9.17
C GLY A 839 -10.16 15.30 -7.82
N PRO A 840 -10.23 16.20 -6.81
CA PRO A 840 -9.90 15.84 -5.44
C PRO A 840 -10.82 14.72 -4.94
N ALA A 841 -10.30 13.86 -4.05
CA ALA A 841 -10.95 12.63 -3.59
C ALA A 841 -12.45 12.83 -3.34
N THR A 842 -13.28 12.19 -4.18
CA THR A 842 -14.74 12.38 -4.19
C THR A 842 -15.27 12.13 -2.78
N PRO A 843 -16.08 13.03 -2.20
CA PRO A 843 -16.64 12.80 -0.89
C PRO A 843 -17.39 11.47 -0.89
N VAL A 844 -17.12 10.63 0.11
CA VAL A 844 -17.78 9.33 0.28
C VAL A 844 -19.29 9.55 0.13
N PRO A 845 -19.98 8.86 -0.80
CA PRO A 845 -21.36 9.15 -1.16
C PRO A 845 -22.21 9.40 0.08
N GLU A 846 -22.90 10.53 0.12
CA GLU A 846 -23.54 11.00 1.35
C GLU A 846 -24.76 10.15 1.66
N VAL A 847 -24.53 9.08 2.44
CA VAL A 847 -25.55 8.14 2.92
C VAL A 847 -26.59 8.92 3.72
N PRO A 848 -27.83 9.09 3.21
CA PRO A 848 -28.81 9.95 3.85
C PRO A 848 -29.23 9.39 5.22
N TYR A 849 -29.45 10.27 6.19
CA TYR A 849 -29.91 9.86 7.52
C TYR A 849 -31.36 9.36 7.45
N ARG A 850 -31.56 8.08 7.79
CA ARG A 850 -32.85 7.38 7.81
C ARG A 850 -33.33 7.17 9.26
N PRO A 851 -34.10 8.09 9.87
CA PRO A 851 -34.53 7.97 11.27
C PRO A 851 -35.32 6.68 11.52
N GLU A 852 -36.13 6.23 10.56
CA GLU A 852 -36.93 5.00 10.63
C GLU A 852 -36.06 3.73 10.83
N PHE A 853 -34.87 3.69 10.23
CA PHE A 853 -33.88 2.65 10.48
C PHE A 853 -33.27 2.81 11.88
N TRP A 854 -32.77 4.00 12.23
CA TRP A 854 -32.03 4.22 13.48
C TRP A 854 -32.89 4.13 14.75
N ASN A 855 -34.22 4.29 14.62
CA ASN A 855 -35.22 4.08 15.67
C ASN A 855 -35.55 2.60 15.90
N THR A 856 -35.35 1.73 14.91
CA THR A 856 -35.68 0.29 14.98
C THR A 856 -34.44 -0.61 15.06
N TYR A 857 -33.25 -0.11 14.70
CA TYR A 857 -32.02 -0.88 14.68
C TYR A 857 -31.55 -1.32 16.07
N ALA A 858 -31.55 -2.63 16.30
CA ALA A 858 -31.03 -3.28 17.50
C ALA A 858 -29.49 -3.22 17.54
N ARG A 859 -28.95 -2.26 18.28
CA ARG A 859 -27.51 -2.02 18.42
C ARG A 859 -26.82 -3.20 19.13
N PRO A 860 -25.80 -3.84 18.53
CA PRO A 860 -25.13 -5.02 19.12
C PRO A 860 -24.31 -4.72 20.38
N GLY A 861 -24.04 -3.44 20.67
CA GLY A 861 -23.42 -2.97 21.93
C GLY A 861 -24.41 -2.41 22.96
N GLY A 862 -25.72 -2.44 22.70
CA GLY A 862 -26.74 -1.76 23.52
C GLY A 862 -26.94 -0.29 23.15
N ALA A 863 -27.63 0.46 24.03
CA ALA A 863 -27.92 1.88 23.80
C ALA A 863 -26.66 2.74 23.99
N LEU A 864 -26.47 3.74 23.12
CA LEU A 864 -25.40 4.73 23.28
C LEU A 864 -25.66 5.62 24.50
N ALA A 865 -24.58 6.02 25.17
CA ALA A 865 -24.64 7.03 26.22
C ALA A 865 -25.18 8.35 25.65
N ALA A 866 -26.19 8.94 26.30
CA ALA A 866 -26.70 10.24 25.90
C ALA A 866 -25.59 11.31 25.98
N PRO A 867 -25.46 12.20 24.98
CA PRO A 867 -24.47 13.27 25.03
C PRO A 867 -24.75 14.14 26.26
N ALA A 868 -23.71 14.47 27.02
CA ALA A 868 -23.84 15.25 28.24
C ALA A 868 -24.21 16.70 27.90
N THR A 869 -25.51 16.97 27.82
CA THR A 869 -26.06 18.32 27.66
C THR A 869 -25.58 19.18 28.83
N ARG A 870 -24.71 20.15 28.55
CA ARG A 870 -24.45 21.24 29.50
C ARG A 870 -25.80 21.85 29.88
N PRO A 871 -26.09 22.09 31.17
CA PRO A 871 -27.09 23.07 31.54
C PRO A 871 -26.77 24.37 30.81
N GLN A 872 -27.78 25.01 30.20
CA GLN A 872 -27.60 26.38 29.75
C GLN A 872 -27.49 27.31 30.97
N PRO A 873 -26.69 28.39 30.88
CA PRO A 873 -26.51 29.35 31.97
C PRO A 873 -27.77 30.19 32.22
#